data_AF-A0A2N5WXE6-F1
#
_entry.id   AF-A0A2N5WXE6-F1
#
_cell.length_a   1.000
_cell.length_b   1.000
_cell.length_c   1.000
_cell.angle_alpha   90.00
_cell.angle_beta   90.00
_cell.angle_gamma   90.00
#
_symmetry.space_group_name_H-M   'P 1'
#
loop_
_entity.id
_entity.type
_entity.pdbx_description
1 polymer ?
#
loop_
_entity_poly.entity_id
_entity_poly.type
_entity_poly.pdbx_seq_one_letter_code
_entity_poly.pdbx_strand_id
1 'polypeptide(L)'
;MSDLDRAFDAKTLNPWLCELFGEQQSQHTDQYARRKARRLEKVYEARKRAAELISERMPHIAGLTPDATDHDARLEDFEYFVIEEVSDRKERNEILSTTADYIVHLNKAHGLQLELPVESCRPLLPSRRRDRSWFQRSTFAKSISIEMERSFSEGDFSGELTSDTLLALVVTSAILNGGLCTSAALVALCKQLSKDKPLCRSVLEDETDLLWIDLAYSSRTVGNRREGKALVRYFRWHPDPITLGWIGRYLASGNTLSAKSINSDQIWGLLHQTFCRVKPTDWRRFSGLDSFAKHALISLEESEGVYLSECLISSSLDIVPGVSLDLEQWNYALSGVASVVENIDFSHSRRYIASTGVNAEDSLEVSAKGRTSVSNEEDSLRLAVAALDHRREKRSEGQIIAALEGLDVDHWSDAGKLLRDWLLCLIQDPKYSLKKASSLTTYLSKFGVRWLAEADGLKIVGHPSSSLLDSVYVAAIESGRTEYSRRDIRQLAKMFHQWGERERNFPSIDRFPPGPQISGQVVRARYVPAFLYEASLEAIHKAVGLTADQRKVIGFIFILLYRCGFRIGELLSIRVADVETLEDLVFKVRPNSWGDPKRTASRRNISVRYLLSDVEYRKLYQWILGLKAMSLPAEEPLFTFLRGALLPLNKHVVGHFIATVLRQCSGGLKFSPHDLRHTRFSEMQFIAEGEFNWFSRFSDLSVEQAKRIKKRILGGETGSPRTYYCFAVFSGHLTPYELVHTYLHFTGLIAWVKITGRKKVVSLDEAKVFSNLSTRRLNQLSYTEPENEGVSIEILTKPIVCFLKDFTSLVARRRRKVIGSSSSSPLPIAHDSPTHDLVRVILREHLDGLSVLQLSRKYEQPIARVEKWVGNLEKVSLLESRSGRMRASGAIPAEYASGYLPPLPERGERPRLATIIDDLRLLWSGRSSARSAIRFVISHYIEETSSDPGTKFYKKRDLNRFLRVFSLLRHRVATSSWAFQITIPEDADVQYFLDYWEFPSQAKVTIKRRPVLTQASNKHGVVRLRLTRTDNGETSKIMRYMMPMLAIMVLENDDPVLE
;
A
#
# COMPACT_ATOMS: atom_id res chain seq x y z
N MET A 1 37.81 -12.32 -33.81
CA MET A 1 38.54 -13.16 -32.84
C MET A 1 39.75 -12.36 -32.43
N SER A 2 39.60 -11.60 -31.34
CA SER A 2 40.65 -10.78 -30.72
C SER A 2 41.03 -11.41 -29.38
N ASP A 3 42.21 -11.07 -28.86
CA ASP A 3 42.94 -11.66 -27.73
C ASP A 3 42.23 -11.75 -26.36
N LEU A 4 40.91 -11.56 -26.30
CA LEU A 4 40.05 -11.80 -25.13
C LEU A 4 39.55 -13.26 -25.00
N ASP A 5 39.71 -14.09 -26.03
CA ASP A 5 39.27 -15.50 -26.03
C ASP A 5 40.18 -16.45 -25.21
N ARG A 6 41.22 -15.96 -24.51
CA ARG A 6 42.25 -16.81 -23.85
C ARG A 6 42.33 -16.74 -22.31
N ALA A 7 41.37 -16.16 -21.61
CA ALA A 7 41.44 -16.09 -20.14
C ALA A 7 40.12 -16.35 -19.40
N PHE A 8 39.25 -17.24 -19.89
CA PHE A 8 38.07 -17.67 -19.15
C PHE A 8 38.04 -19.20 -19.03
N ASP A 9 38.55 -19.71 -17.91
CA ASP A 9 38.53 -21.15 -17.61
C ASP A 9 37.11 -21.55 -17.19
N ALA A 10 36.34 -22.11 -18.13
CA ALA A 10 34.95 -22.53 -17.97
C ALA A 10 34.70 -23.53 -16.82
N LYS A 11 35.75 -24.03 -16.16
CA LYS A 11 35.68 -24.90 -14.98
C LYS A 11 35.46 -24.18 -13.65
N THR A 12 35.52 -22.85 -13.60
CA THR A 12 35.43 -22.07 -12.35
C THR A 12 34.17 -21.19 -12.22
N LEU A 13 33.44 -20.98 -13.31
CA LEU A 13 32.21 -20.18 -13.39
C LEU A 13 30.96 -20.99 -13.05
N ASN A 14 29.93 -20.31 -12.54
CA ASN A 14 28.62 -20.92 -12.32
C ASN A 14 28.02 -21.46 -13.64
N PRO A 15 27.51 -22.70 -13.70
CA PRO A 15 26.94 -23.30 -14.92
C PRO A 15 25.87 -22.45 -15.61
N TRP A 16 25.10 -21.67 -14.85
CA TRP A 16 24.09 -20.76 -15.38
C TRP A 16 24.71 -19.59 -16.16
N LEU A 17 25.86 -19.05 -15.71
CA LEU A 17 26.63 -18.06 -16.48
C LEU A 17 27.20 -18.69 -17.75
N CYS A 18 27.65 -19.95 -17.68
CA CYS A 18 28.15 -20.69 -18.84
C CYS A 18 27.07 -20.93 -19.92
N GLU A 19 25.80 -21.16 -19.52
CA GLU A 19 24.67 -21.29 -20.45
C GLU A 19 24.39 -20.00 -21.25
N LEU A 20 24.70 -18.82 -20.68
CA LEU A 20 24.58 -17.54 -21.40
C LEU A 20 25.64 -17.35 -22.51
N PHE A 21 26.72 -18.14 -22.50
CA PHE A 21 27.76 -18.14 -23.53
C PHE A 21 27.49 -19.14 -24.68
N GLY A 22 26.42 -19.95 -24.60
CA GLY A 22 26.11 -20.99 -25.58
C GLY A 22 25.40 -20.47 -26.84
N GLU A 23 26.00 -20.71 -28.03
CA GLU A 23 25.42 -20.36 -29.33
C GLU A 23 24.11 -21.10 -29.62
N GLN A 24 23.03 -20.37 -29.95
CA GLN A 24 21.92 -20.90 -30.75
C GLN A 24 21.88 -20.20 -32.11
N GLN A 25 22.56 -20.77 -33.11
CA GLN A 25 22.35 -20.39 -34.51
C GLN A 25 21.08 -21.07 -35.04
N SER A 26 20.06 -20.29 -35.41
CA SER A 26 18.94 -20.75 -36.24
C SER A 26 18.92 -19.98 -37.56
N GLN A 27 19.15 -20.67 -38.68
CA GLN A 27 18.99 -20.12 -40.02
C GLN A 27 17.49 -20.06 -40.41
N HIS A 28 16.97 -18.87 -40.70
CA HIS A 28 15.60 -18.72 -41.21
C HIS A 28 15.49 -17.70 -42.37
N THR A 29 14.70 -18.06 -43.38
CA THR A 29 14.74 -17.55 -44.76
C THR A 29 13.76 -16.42 -45.09
N ASP A 30 13.05 -15.81 -44.14
CA ASP A 30 12.00 -14.82 -44.43
C ASP A 30 12.17 -13.44 -43.73
N GLN A 31 11.63 -12.36 -44.32
CA GLN A 31 11.89 -10.96 -43.93
C GLN A 31 11.32 -10.59 -42.53
N TYR A 32 10.20 -11.22 -42.12
CA TYR A 32 9.66 -11.15 -40.75
C TYR A 32 10.54 -11.92 -39.75
N ALA A 33 11.05 -13.09 -40.16
CA ALA A 33 11.98 -13.90 -39.38
C ALA A 33 13.33 -13.16 -39.18
N ARG A 34 13.84 -12.44 -40.20
CA ARG A 34 15.06 -11.61 -40.09
C ARG A 34 14.95 -10.49 -39.06
N ARG A 35 13.80 -9.82 -38.96
CA ARG A 35 13.56 -8.78 -37.93
C ARG A 35 13.44 -9.36 -36.52
N LYS A 36 12.90 -10.57 -36.39
CA LYS A 36 12.83 -11.32 -35.12
C LYS A 36 14.20 -11.85 -34.72
N ALA A 37 14.96 -12.40 -35.67
CA ALA A 37 16.33 -12.89 -35.49
C ALA A 37 17.28 -11.76 -35.04
N ARG A 38 17.28 -10.60 -35.73
CA ARG A 38 18.06 -9.43 -35.29
C ARG A 38 17.71 -8.91 -33.89
N ARG A 39 16.46 -9.12 -33.44
CA ARG A 39 16.04 -8.75 -32.07
C ARG A 39 16.55 -9.76 -31.04
N LEU A 40 16.51 -11.05 -31.37
CA LEU A 40 17.03 -12.13 -30.52
C LEU A 40 18.55 -12.05 -30.40
N GLU A 41 19.25 -11.76 -31.50
CA GLU A 41 20.70 -11.55 -31.54
C GLU A 41 21.14 -10.39 -30.62
N LYS A 42 20.44 -9.25 -30.65
CA LYS A 42 20.71 -8.13 -29.73
C LYS A 42 20.45 -8.45 -28.26
N VAL A 43 19.44 -9.28 -27.98
CA VAL A 43 19.16 -9.75 -26.61
C VAL A 43 20.25 -10.69 -26.14
N TYR A 44 20.73 -11.57 -27.03
CA TYR A 44 21.83 -12.48 -26.75
C TYR A 44 23.14 -11.74 -26.45
N GLU A 45 23.53 -10.77 -27.27
CA GLU A 45 24.72 -9.94 -27.02
C GLU A 45 24.65 -9.21 -25.68
N ALA A 46 23.48 -8.65 -25.33
CA ALA A 46 23.29 -7.99 -24.05
C ALA A 46 23.41 -8.96 -22.86
N ARG A 47 22.94 -10.21 -23.01
CA ARG A 47 23.07 -11.26 -21.98
C ARG A 47 24.51 -11.71 -21.81
N LYS A 48 25.24 -11.90 -22.91
CA LYS A 48 26.66 -12.22 -22.89
C LYS A 48 27.45 -11.13 -22.18
N ARG A 49 27.18 -9.87 -22.53
CA ARG A 49 27.79 -8.71 -21.86
C ARG A 49 27.44 -8.60 -20.38
N ALA A 50 26.23 -9.01 -19.99
CA ALA A 50 25.85 -9.11 -18.58
C ALA A 50 26.74 -10.12 -17.83
N ALA A 51 26.97 -11.30 -18.41
CA ALA A 51 27.83 -12.32 -17.83
C ALA A 51 29.30 -11.85 -17.70
N GLU A 52 29.82 -11.15 -18.70
CA GLU A 52 31.16 -10.53 -18.66
C GLU A 52 31.26 -9.50 -17.52
N LEU A 53 30.30 -8.58 -17.42
CA LEU A 53 30.31 -7.53 -16.40
C LEU A 53 30.11 -8.07 -14.98
N ILE A 54 29.29 -9.13 -14.80
CA ILE A 54 29.17 -9.83 -13.51
C ILE A 54 30.51 -10.41 -13.11
N SER A 55 31.23 -11.04 -14.05
CA SER A 55 32.53 -11.65 -13.78
C SER A 55 33.61 -10.63 -13.47
N GLU A 56 33.59 -9.46 -14.12
CA GLU A 56 34.55 -8.36 -13.91
C GLU A 56 34.30 -7.61 -12.61
N ARG A 57 33.04 -7.21 -12.36
CA ARG A 57 32.69 -6.23 -11.32
C ARG A 57 32.12 -6.87 -10.06
N MET A 58 31.53 -8.06 -10.18
CA MET A 58 30.99 -8.82 -9.06
C MET A 58 31.59 -10.24 -8.98
N PRO A 59 32.94 -10.38 -8.96
CA PRO A 59 33.60 -11.68 -9.02
C PRO A 59 33.27 -12.58 -7.82
N HIS A 60 32.89 -11.99 -6.68
CA HIS A 60 32.49 -12.69 -5.45
C HIS A 60 31.23 -13.56 -5.63
N ILE A 61 30.40 -13.26 -6.63
CA ILE A 61 29.21 -14.05 -6.97
C ILE A 61 29.33 -14.80 -8.30
N ALA A 62 30.43 -14.65 -9.04
CA ALA A 62 30.61 -15.27 -10.36
C ALA A 62 31.05 -16.75 -10.28
N GLY A 63 31.65 -17.16 -9.15
CA GLY A 63 32.17 -18.51 -8.94
C GLY A 63 31.13 -19.55 -8.49
N LEU A 64 31.58 -20.82 -8.38
CA LEU A 64 30.78 -21.96 -7.90
C LEU A 64 30.32 -21.85 -6.44
N THR A 65 31.01 -21.06 -5.63
CA THR A 65 30.68 -20.77 -4.22
C THR A 65 30.54 -19.26 -4.05
N PRO A 66 29.34 -18.70 -4.24
CA PRO A 66 29.13 -17.26 -4.12
C PRO A 66 29.30 -16.79 -2.67
N ASP A 67 30.01 -15.69 -2.49
CA ASP A 67 30.18 -14.98 -1.22
C ASP A 67 29.20 -13.79 -1.15
N ALA A 68 28.54 -13.63 0.00
CA ALA A 68 27.61 -12.54 0.25
C ALA A 68 28.28 -11.29 0.85
N THR A 69 29.55 -11.40 1.23
CA THR A 69 30.32 -10.30 1.82
C THR A 69 30.47 -9.17 0.81
N ASP A 70 30.16 -7.94 1.23
CA ASP A 70 30.34 -6.71 0.43
C ASP A 70 29.50 -6.64 -0.86
N HIS A 71 28.44 -7.46 -0.95
CA HIS A 71 27.63 -7.54 -2.17
C HIS A 71 26.92 -6.23 -2.50
N ASP A 72 26.33 -5.55 -1.51
CA ASP A 72 25.54 -4.34 -1.74
C ASP A 72 26.40 -3.20 -2.33
N ALA A 73 27.61 -2.98 -1.81
CA ALA A 73 28.52 -1.95 -2.30
C ALA A 73 29.00 -2.24 -3.74
N ARG A 74 29.28 -3.51 -4.05
CA ARG A 74 29.68 -3.94 -5.40
C ARG A 74 28.52 -3.91 -6.39
N LEU A 75 27.31 -4.17 -5.92
CA LEU A 75 26.10 -4.03 -6.72
C LEU A 75 25.85 -2.56 -7.06
N GLU A 76 26.03 -1.64 -6.11
CA GLU A 76 25.94 -0.19 -6.36
C GLU A 76 26.96 0.28 -7.41
N ASP A 77 28.22 -0.16 -7.32
CA ASP A 77 29.27 0.15 -8.33
C ASP A 77 28.91 -0.43 -9.71
N PHE A 78 28.44 -1.68 -9.76
CA PHE A 78 27.98 -2.32 -10.99
C PHE A 78 26.82 -1.56 -11.64
N GLU A 79 25.81 -1.17 -10.86
CA GLU A 79 24.67 -0.39 -11.35
C GLU A 79 25.10 0.97 -11.90
N TYR A 80 25.98 1.67 -11.18
CA TYR A 80 26.53 2.95 -11.60
C TYR A 80 27.27 2.81 -12.93
N PHE A 81 28.14 1.82 -13.05
CA PHE A 81 28.89 1.54 -14.28
C PHE A 81 27.96 1.24 -15.47
N VAL A 82 26.98 0.36 -15.29
CA VAL A 82 26.02 -0.01 -16.34
C VAL A 82 25.17 1.19 -16.77
N ILE A 83 24.87 2.12 -15.85
CA ILE A 83 24.11 3.34 -16.14
C ILE A 83 24.93 4.36 -16.93
N GLU A 84 26.21 4.54 -16.62
CA GLU A 84 27.09 5.51 -17.26
C GLU A 84 27.64 5.01 -18.62
N GLU A 85 28.17 3.79 -18.67
CA GLU A 85 28.96 3.31 -19.81
C GLU A 85 28.11 2.65 -20.92
N VAL A 86 26.94 2.08 -20.58
CA VAL A 86 26.08 1.42 -21.58
C VAL A 86 25.09 2.43 -22.16
N SER A 87 25.45 3.05 -23.27
CA SER A 87 24.66 4.08 -23.97
C SER A 87 23.33 3.55 -24.56
N ASP A 88 23.29 2.30 -25.07
CA ASP A 88 22.03 1.70 -25.54
C ASP A 88 21.16 1.23 -24.37
N ARG A 89 20.00 1.87 -24.23
CA ARG A 89 19.09 1.61 -23.11
C ARG A 89 18.51 0.18 -23.10
N LYS A 90 18.28 -0.44 -24.26
CA LYS A 90 17.68 -1.79 -24.28
C LYS A 90 18.70 -2.81 -23.82
N GLU A 91 19.94 -2.67 -24.31
CA GLU A 91 21.10 -3.42 -23.84
C GLU A 91 21.27 -3.26 -22.32
N ARG A 92 21.23 -2.02 -21.80
CA ARG A 92 21.29 -1.76 -20.35
C ARG A 92 20.24 -2.50 -19.52
N ASN A 93 18.97 -2.44 -19.93
CA ASN A 93 17.90 -3.11 -19.18
C ASN A 93 18.00 -4.63 -19.28
N GLU A 94 18.39 -5.16 -20.45
CA GLU A 94 18.60 -6.60 -20.60
C GLU A 94 19.79 -7.04 -19.75
N ILE A 95 20.86 -6.25 -19.64
CA ILE A 95 21.99 -6.50 -18.73
C ILE A 95 21.49 -6.55 -17.29
N LEU A 96 20.83 -5.48 -16.79
CA LEU A 96 20.34 -5.44 -15.41
C LEU A 96 19.32 -6.55 -15.10
N SER A 97 18.42 -6.87 -16.05
CA SER A 97 17.44 -7.95 -15.92
C SER A 97 18.14 -9.31 -15.87
N THR A 98 19.12 -9.56 -16.74
CA THR A 98 19.87 -10.81 -16.77
C THR A 98 20.69 -10.99 -15.50
N THR A 99 21.31 -9.92 -15.00
CA THR A 99 22.00 -9.91 -13.72
C THR A 99 21.05 -10.14 -12.55
N ALA A 100 19.84 -9.55 -12.57
CA ALA A 100 18.81 -9.84 -11.57
C ALA A 100 18.40 -11.31 -11.59
N ASP A 101 18.17 -11.88 -12.78
CA ASP A 101 17.82 -13.30 -12.94
C ASP A 101 18.95 -14.21 -12.43
N TYR A 102 20.21 -13.84 -12.69
CA TYR A 102 21.38 -14.56 -12.17
C TYR A 102 21.41 -14.57 -10.64
N ILE A 103 21.31 -13.39 -10.02
CA ILE A 103 21.40 -13.29 -8.56
C ILE A 103 20.17 -13.94 -7.89
N VAL A 104 18.99 -13.90 -8.52
CA VAL A 104 17.82 -14.69 -8.09
C VAL A 104 18.13 -16.18 -8.13
N HIS A 105 18.78 -16.66 -9.19
CA HIS A 105 19.23 -18.04 -9.28
C HIS A 105 20.24 -18.38 -8.17
N LEU A 106 21.23 -17.54 -7.90
CA LEU A 106 22.21 -17.75 -6.83
C LEU A 106 21.57 -17.78 -5.44
N ASN A 107 20.70 -16.81 -5.15
CA ASN A 107 19.93 -16.77 -3.91
C ASN A 107 19.12 -18.06 -3.73
N LYS A 108 18.55 -18.60 -4.83
CA LYS A 108 17.80 -19.86 -4.83
C LYS A 108 18.70 -21.09 -4.66
N ALA A 109 19.83 -21.16 -5.36
CA ALA A 109 20.71 -22.33 -5.39
C ALA A 109 21.54 -22.47 -4.10
N HIS A 110 21.94 -21.35 -3.49
CA HIS A 110 22.86 -21.33 -2.34
C HIS A 110 22.21 -20.84 -1.04
N GLY A 111 20.90 -20.57 -1.04
CA GLY A 111 20.20 -20.07 0.15
C GLY A 111 20.63 -18.67 0.60
N LEU A 112 21.18 -17.88 -0.33
CA LEU A 112 21.65 -16.52 -0.07
C LEU A 112 20.51 -15.49 -0.18
N GLN A 113 20.75 -14.29 0.34
CA GLN A 113 19.85 -13.14 0.22
C GLN A 113 20.57 -11.91 -0.35
N LEU A 114 21.32 -12.10 -1.43
CA LEU A 114 22.00 -11.04 -2.16
C LEU A 114 20.99 -10.02 -2.69
N GLU A 115 21.33 -8.73 -2.58
CA GLU A 115 20.56 -7.67 -3.21
C GLU A 115 20.52 -7.84 -4.74
N LEU A 116 19.50 -7.29 -5.37
CA LEU A 116 19.24 -7.49 -6.79
C LEU A 116 19.29 -6.14 -7.48
N PRO A 117 19.86 -6.05 -8.71
CA PRO A 117 20.04 -4.77 -9.36
C PRO A 117 18.72 -4.04 -9.53
N VAL A 118 18.75 -2.73 -9.33
CA VAL A 118 17.66 -1.80 -9.57
C VAL A 118 17.44 -1.72 -11.07
N GLU A 119 16.51 -2.52 -11.56
CA GLU A 119 16.00 -2.36 -12.92
C GLU A 119 15.53 -0.91 -13.08
N SER A 120 16.16 -0.19 -14.02
CA SER A 120 15.64 1.07 -14.53
C SER A 120 14.25 0.80 -15.10
N CYS A 121 13.20 0.90 -14.28
CA CYS A 121 11.81 0.93 -14.72
C CYS A 121 11.61 2.24 -15.46
N ARG A 122 12.21 2.37 -16.66
CA ARG A 122 11.82 3.45 -17.54
C ARG A 122 10.58 2.96 -18.27
N PRO A 123 9.48 3.66 -18.12
CA PRO A 123 8.23 3.25 -18.68
C PRO A 123 8.29 3.02 -20.19
N LEU A 124 7.42 2.13 -20.64
CA LEU A 124 7.07 2.03 -22.04
C LEU A 124 6.34 3.31 -22.42
N LEU A 125 7.01 4.16 -23.20
CA LEU A 125 6.36 5.26 -23.90
C LEU A 125 5.40 4.63 -24.92
N PRO A 126 4.10 5.00 -24.96
CA PRO A 126 3.20 4.57 -26.02
C PRO A 126 3.82 4.78 -27.39
N SER A 127 3.40 3.98 -28.36
CA SER A 127 3.52 4.39 -29.76
C SER A 127 2.90 5.78 -29.91
N ARG A 128 3.59 6.70 -30.59
CA ARG A 128 3.06 8.04 -30.88
C ARG A 128 1.74 7.87 -31.62
N ARG A 129 0.61 8.05 -30.93
CA ARG A 129 -0.74 7.86 -31.49
C ARG A 129 -1.21 9.05 -32.32
N ARG A 130 -0.56 10.21 -32.15
CA ARG A 130 -0.81 11.44 -32.91
C ARG A 130 0.22 11.52 -34.03
N ASP A 131 -0.14 10.99 -35.20
CA ASP A 131 0.67 11.00 -36.41
C ASP A 131 0.26 12.13 -37.37
N ARG A 132 0.87 12.21 -38.55
CA ARG A 132 0.55 13.24 -39.54
C ARG A 132 -0.94 13.23 -39.96
N SER A 133 -1.54 12.04 -40.07
CA SER A 133 -2.95 11.87 -40.44
C SER A 133 -3.87 12.44 -39.36
N TRP A 134 -3.54 12.19 -38.09
CA TRP A 134 -4.25 12.76 -36.94
C TRP A 134 -4.25 14.29 -36.99
N PHE A 135 -3.09 14.93 -37.18
CA PHE A 135 -3.02 16.40 -37.25
C PHE A 135 -3.79 16.96 -38.43
N GLN A 136 -3.70 16.35 -39.62
CA GLN A 136 -4.48 16.77 -40.80
C GLN A 136 -5.99 16.74 -40.53
N ARG A 137 -6.50 15.65 -39.94
CA ARG A 137 -7.92 15.54 -39.58
C ARG A 137 -8.32 16.50 -38.45
N SER A 138 -7.40 16.79 -37.53
CA SER A 138 -7.62 17.75 -36.46
C SER A 138 -7.78 19.17 -37.02
N THR A 139 -7.02 19.56 -38.04
CA THR A 139 -7.20 20.85 -38.74
C THR A 139 -8.60 20.98 -39.33
N PHE A 140 -9.14 19.92 -39.95
CA PHE A 140 -10.51 19.91 -40.45
C PHE A 140 -11.57 20.00 -39.34
N ALA A 141 -11.30 19.44 -38.16
CA ALA A 141 -12.22 19.57 -37.04
C ALA A 141 -12.19 20.99 -36.45
N LYS A 142 -10.99 21.60 -36.43
CA LYS A 142 -10.80 22.98 -35.98
C LYS A 142 -11.47 23.98 -36.91
N SER A 143 -11.41 23.80 -38.23
CA SER A 143 -12.11 24.68 -39.18
C SER A 143 -13.62 24.68 -38.95
N ILE A 144 -14.21 23.51 -38.66
CA ILE A 144 -15.63 23.41 -38.26
C ILE A 144 -15.89 24.20 -36.97
N SER A 145 -15.02 24.10 -35.95
CA SER A 145 -15.16 24.86 -34.71
C SER A 145 -15.16 26.37 -34.96
N ILE A 146 -14.25 26.87 -35.79
CA ILE A 146 -14.13 28.29 -36.12
C ILE A 146 -15.39 28.77 -36.85
N GLU A 147 -15.87 28.01 -37.84
CA GLU A 147 -17.07 28.39 -38.59
C GLU A 147 -18.32 28.38 -37.70
N MET A 148 -18.44 27.44 -36.76
CA MET A 148 -19.52 27.43 -35.77
C MET A 148 -19.49 28.69 -34.89
N GLU A 149 -18.32 29.08 -34.37
CA GLU A 149 -18.16 30.29 -33.56
C GLU A 149 -18.50 31.56 -34.33
N ARG A 150 -18.08 31.62 -35.60
CA ARG A 150 -18.41 32.69 -36.53
C ARG A 150 -19.93 32.79 -36.74
N SER A 151 -20.61 31.69 -37.06
CA SER A 151 -22.07 31.67 -37.22
C SER A 151 -22.84 32.03 -35.95
N PHE A 152 -22.31 31.71 -34.76
CA PHE A 152 -22.91 32.15 -33.50
C PHE A 152 -22.81 33.68 -33.33
N SER A 153 -21.71 34.28 -33.77
CA SER A 153 -21.51 35.74 -33.71
C SER A 153 -22.30 36.48 -34.79
N GLU A 154 -22.46 35.89 -35.98
CA GLU A 154 -23.25 36.45 -37.09
C GLU A 154 -24.77 36.30 -36.88
N GLY A 155 -25.20 35.57 -35.82
CA GLY A 155 -26.60 35.47 -35.43
C GLY A 155 -27.40 34.39 -36.18
N ASP A 156 -26.74 33.47 -36.89
CA ASP A 156 -27.38 32.40 -37.68
C ASP A 156 -28.27 31.46 -36.83
N PHE A 157 -28.05 31.45 -35.51
CA PHE A 157 -28.76 30.63 -34.52
C PHE A 157 -29.63 31.44 -33.55
N SER A 158 -29.92 32.70 -33.87
CA SER A 158 -30.70 33.62 -33.03
C SER A 158 -32.22 33.36 -33.04
N GLY A 159 -32.73 32.64 -34.04
CA GLY A 159 -34.15 32.29 -34.20
C GLY A 159 -34.61 31.08 -33.39
N GLU A 160 -35.87 30.66 -33.61
CA GLU A 160 -36.40 29.41 -33.04
C GLU A 160 -35.68 28.20 -33.63
N LEU A 161 -35.11 27.37 -32.76
CA LEU A 161 -34.38 26.16 -33.12
C LEU A 161 -35.23 24.94 -32.77
N THR A 162 -35.24 23.96 -33.66
CA THR A 162 -35.91 22.68 -33.39
C THR A 162 -35.18 21.93 -32.27
N SER A 163 -35.91 21.06 -31.54
CA SER A 163 -35.31 20.21 -30.50
C SER A 163 -34.14 19.38 -31.03
N ASP A 164 -34.22 18.90 -32.27
CA ASP A 164 -33.16 18.16 -32.96
C ASP A 164 -31.92 19.01 -33.21
N THR A 165 -32.10 20.26 -33.64
CA THR A 165 -30.99 21.22 -33.82
C THR A 165 -30.34 21.55 -32.48
N LEU A 166 -31.14 21.77 -31.43
CA LEU A 166 -30.63 22.04 -30.09
C LEU A 166 -29.83 20.86 -29.54
N LEU A 167 -30.31 19.61 -29.73
CA LEU A 167 -29.54 18.43 -29.33
C LEU A 167 -28.22 18.32 -30.11
N ALA A 168 -28.24 18.59 -31.41
CA ALA A 168 -27.02 18.60 -32.22
C ALA A 168 -26.00 19.64 -31.72
N LEU A 169 -26.46 20.83 -31.31
CA LEU A 169 -25.62 21.88 -30.73
C LEU A 169 -25.08 21.50 -29.35
N VAL A 170 -25.88 20.84 -28.50
CA VAL A 170 -25.41 20.26 -27.24
C VAL A 170 -24.30 19.24 -27.48
N VAL A 171 -24.48 18.29 -28.40
CA VAL A 171 -23.49 17.27 -28.74
C VAL A 171 -22.23 17.90 -29.34
N THR A 172 -22.40 18.87 -30.23
CA THR A 172 -21.28 19.61 -30.86
C THR A 172 -20.48 20.35 -29.80
N SER A 173 -21.15 21.04 -28.88
CA SER A 173 -20.50 21.74 -27.78
C SER A 173 -19.84 20.77 -26.79
N ALA A 174 -20.48 19.65 -26.46
CA ALA A 174 -19.88 18.61 -25.60
C ALA A 174 -18.58 18.04 -26.18
N ILE A 175 -18.47 17.96 -27.51
CA ILE A 175 -17.25 17.56 -28.21
C ILE A 175 -16.21 18.68 -28.19
N LEU A 176 -16.57 19.88 -28.67
CA LEU A 176 -15.63 20.98 -28.92
C LEU A 176 -15.21 21.75 -27.66
N ASN A 177 -16.11 21.86 -26.70
CA ASN A 177 -15.94 22.64 -25.47
C ASN A 177 -15.88 21.74 -24.23
N GLY A 178 -16.58 20.60 -24.23
CA GLY A 178 -16.71 19.74 -23.06
C GLY A 178 -15.75 18.53 -23.00
N GLY A 179 -14.98 18.28 -24.05
CA GLY A 179 -13.98 17.21 -24.12
C GLY A 179 -14.56 15.78 -24.16
N LEU A 180 -15.83 15.62 -24.53
CA LEU A 180 -16.50 14.32 -24.61
C LEU A 180 -16.29 13.69 -26.00
N CYS A 181 -15.17 13.01 -26.19
CA CYS A 181 -14.66 12.65 -27.52
C CYS A 181 -15.05 11.25 -28.04
N THR A 182 -16.08 10.61 -27.47
CA THR A 182 -16.41 9.21 -27.81
C THR A 182 -17.88 9.03 -28.15
N SER A 183 -18.15 8.30 -29.23
CA SER A 183 -19.52 8.01 -29.67
C SER A 183 -20.37 7.35 -28.58
N ALA A 184 -19.81 6.40 -27.82
CA ALA A 184 -20.52 5.72 -26.74
C ALA A 184 -20.93 6.67 -25.60
N ALA A 185 -20.06 7.61 -25.21
CA ALA A 185 -20.39 8.58 -24.18
C ALA A 185 -21.40 9.63 -24.68
N LEU A 186 -21.30 10.05 -25.95
CA LEU A 186 -22.25 10.99 -26.57
C LEU A 186 -23.66 10.37 -26.68
N VAL A 187 -23.77 9.09 -27.06
CA VAL A 187 -25.04 8.36 -27.02
C VAL A 187 -25.58 8.30 -25.59
N ALA A 188 -24.73 8.04 -24.61
CA ALA A 188 -25.13 8.04 -23.20
C ALA A 188 -25.59 9.42 -22.72
N LEU A 189 -24.96 10.50 -23.19
CA LEU A 189 -25.35 11.88 -22.91
C LEU A 189 -26.77 12.16 -23.41
N CYS A 190 -27.06 11.87 -24.69
CA CYS A 190 -28.40 12.07 -25.25
C CYS A 190 -29.46 11.27 -24.47
N LYS A 191 -29.14 10.03 -24.09
CA LYS A 191 -30.03 9.20 -23.25
C LYS A 191 -30.24 9.80 -21.86
N GLN A 192 -29.23 10.42 -21.25
CA GLN A 192 -29.41 11.08 -19.95
C GLN A 192 -30.26 12.34 -20.09
N LEU A 193 -30.02 13.16 -21.11
CA LEU A 193 -30.78 14.39 -21.38
C LEU A 193 -32.27 14.15 -21.65
N SER A 194 -32.67 12.93 -22.01
CA SER A 194 -34.07 12.50 -22.15
C SER A 194 -34.84 12.35 -20.83
N LYS A 195 -34.16 12.42 -19.69
CA LYS A 195 -34.78 12.33 -18.36
C LYS A 195 -35.21 13.70 -17.86
N ASP A 196 -36.17 13.72 -16.93
CA ASP A 196 -36.71 14.94 -16.30
C ASP A 196 -35.64 15.80 -15.61
N LYS A 197 -34.78 15.17 -14.79
CA LYS A 197 -33.66 15.84 -14.09
C LYS A 197 -32.32 15.21 -14.47
N PRO A 198 -31.78 15.54 -15.65
CA PRO A 198 -30.62 14.86 -16.21
C PRO A 198 -29.31 15.26 -15.54
N LEU A 199 -29.28 16.44 -14.89
CA LEU A 199 -28.10 16.98 -14.22
C LEU A 199 -28.12 16.61 -12.74
N CYS A 200 -26.97 16.20 -12.21
CA CYS A 200 -26.73 16.09 -10.79
C CYS A 200 -26.06 17.37 -10.29
N ARG A 201 -26.41 17.78 -9.07
CA ARG A 201 -25.89 19.00 -8.45
C ARG A 201 -25.44 18.74 -7.01
N SER A 202 -24.29 19.30 -6.64
CA SER A 202 -23.82 19.39 -5.26
C SER A 202 -23.39 20.82 -4.96
N VAL A 203 -23.63 21.26 -3.73
CA VAL A 203 -23.13 22.56 -3.22
C VAL A 203 -21.87 22.31 -2.39
N LEU A 204 -20.78 22.97 -2.76
CA LEU A 204 -19.49 22.90 -2.07
C LEU A 204 -19.45 23.84 -0.84
N GLU A 205 -18.38 23.75 -0.04
CA GLU A 205 -18.24 24.54 1.21
C GLU A 205 -18.17 26.06 0.98
N ASP A 206 -17.70 26.47 -0.19
CA ASP A 206 -17.64 27.87 -0.65
C ASP A 206 -18.94 28.33 -1.33
N GLU A 207 -20.03 27.55 -1.18
CA GLU A 207 -21.33 27.76 -1.82
C GLU A 207 -21.28 27.73 -3.36
N THR A 208 -20.21 27.16 -3.94
CA THR A 208 -20.11 26.90 -5.38
C THR A 208 -20.95 25.69 -5.76
N ASP A 209 -21.68 25.81 -6.85
CA ASP A 209 -22.46 24.72 -7.45
C ASP A 209 -21.60 23.86 -8.37
N LEU A 210 -21.45 22.58 -8.05
CA LEU A 210 -20.82 21.58 -8.91
C LEU A 210 -21.88 20.75 -9.62
N LEU A 211 -21.92 20.85 -10.96
CA LEU A 211 -22.85 20.11 -11.81
C LEU A 211 -22.15 19.00 -12.57
N TRP A 212 -22.84 17.87 -12.79
CA TRP A 212 -22.34 16.75 -13.61
C TRP A 212 -23.47 15.92 -14.20
N ILE A 213 -23.12 15.05 -15.15
CA ILE A 213 -23.98 13.99 -15.69
C ILE A 213 -23.23 12.66 -15.55
N ASP A 214 -23.88 11.67 -14.94
CA ASP A 214 -23.33 10.32 -14.84
C ASP A 214 -23.65 9.51 -16.10
N LEU A 215 -22.64 9.22 -16.91
CA LEU A 215 -22.76 8.48 -18.15
C LEU A 215 -22.47 7.00 -17.90
N ALA A 216 -23.35 6.13 -18.39
CA ALA A 216 -23.19 4.68 -18.35
C ALA A 216 -23.23 4.11 -19.76
N TYR A 217 -22.15 3.46 -20.19
CA TYR A 217 -22.05 2.87 -21.52
C TYR A 217 -21.11 1.66 -21.54
N SER A 218 -21.25 0.84 -22.57
CA SER A 218 -20.43 -0.36 -22.75
C SER A 218 -18.98 -0.01 -23.04
N SER A 219 -18.05 -0.68 -22.38
CA SER A 219 -16.61 -0.63 -22.65
C SER A 219 -16.07 -2.02 -22.97
N ARG A 220 -14.94 -2.09 -23.67
CA ARG A 220 -14.29 -3.36 -24.05
C ARG A 220 -13.25 -3.84 -23.04
N THR A 221 -12.68 -2.92 -22.26
CA THR A 221 -11.47 -3.19 -21.47
C THR A 221 -11.67 -3.01 -19.98
N VAL A 222 -12.37 -1.96 -19.52
CA VAL A 222 -12.65 -1.73 -18.09
C VAL A 222 -14.07 -1.23 -17.84
N GLY A 223 -14.64 -1.58 -16.70
CA GLY A 223 -15.96 -1.09 -16.28
C GLY A 223 -16.20 -1.26 -14.79
N ASN A 224 -17.23 -0.61 -14.27
CA ASN A 224 -17.61 -0.67 -12.86
C ASN A 224 -18.37 -1.95 -12.53
N ARG A 225 -19.16 -2.45 -13.49
CA ARG A 225 -19.95 -3.67 -13.35
C ARG A 225 -20.11 -4.39 -14.69
N ARG A 226 -20.66 -5.60 -14.63
CA ARG A 226 -21.11 -6.36 -15.81
C ARG A 226 -22.62 -6.49 -15.81
N GLU A 227 -23.20 -6.36 -17.00
CA GLU A 227 -24.61 -6.63 -17.27
C GLU A 227 -24.67 -7.68 -18.37
N GLY A 228 -24.91 -8.94 -17.98
CA GLY A 228 -24.68 -10.09 -18.84
C GLY A 228 -23.22 -10.13 -19.34
N LYS A 229 -23.02 -10.20 -20.66
CA LYS A 229 -21.69 -10.21 -21.28
C LYS A 229 -21.09 -8.80 -21.43
N ALA A 230 -21.89 -7.73 -21.31
CA ALA A 230 -21.44 -6.37 -21.51
C ALA A 230 -20.74 -5.82 -20.26
N LEU A 231 -19.58 -5.21 -20.46
CA LEU A 231 -18.88 -4.50 -19.40
C LEU A 231 -19.34 -3.05 -19.40
N VAL A 232 -19.96 -2.60 -18.32
CA VAL A 232 -20.56 -1.27 -18.20
C VAL A 232 -19.61 -0.35 -17.45
N ARG A 233 -19.22 0.75 -18.10
CA ARG A 233 -18.36 1.80 -17.58
C ARG A 233 -19.21 2.97 -17.08
N TYR A 234 -18.90 3.45 -15.88
CA TYR A 234 -19.36 4.76 -15.42
C TYR A 234 -18.30 5.81 -15.66
N PHE A 235 -18.75 6.91 -16.25
CA PHE A 235 -17.97 8.10 -16.45
C PHE A 235 -18.78 9.30 -15.98
N ARG A 236 -18.30 9.95 -14.92
CA ARG A 236 -18.86 11.20 -14.44
C ARG A 236 -18.29 12.33 -15.28
N TRP A 237 -19.15 12.93 -16.09
CA TRP A 237 -18.76 14.03 -16.96
C TRP A 237 -19.30 15.35 -16.41
N HIS A 238 -18.41 16.34 -16.31
CA HIS A 238 -18.74 17.70 -15.89
C HIS A 238 -18.74 18.59 -17.15
N PRO A 239 -19.90 19.13 -17.57
CA PRO A 239 -19.95 19.99 -18.75
C PRO A 239 -19.32 21.36 -18.48
N ASP A 240 -18.69 21.96 -19.49
CA ASP A 240 -18.21 23.34 -19.42
C ASP A 240 -19.38 24.35 -19.51
N PRO A 241 -19.18 25.64 -19.16
CA PRO A 241 -20.27 26.61 -19.12
C PRO A 241 -20.97 26.87 -20.46
N ILE A 242 -20.28 26.80 -21.61
CA ILE A 242 -20.96 26.94 -22.92
C ILE A 242 -21.88 25.73 -23.14
N THR A 243 -21.37 24.53 -22.92
CA THR A 243 -22.17 23.31 -23.05
C THR A 243 -23.36 23.31 -22.07
N LEU A 244 -23.17 23.80 -20.84
CA LEU A 244 -24.27 23.97 -19.88
C LEU A 244 -25.35 24.92 -20.40
N GLY A 245 -24.99 26.03 -21.05
CA GLY A 245 -25.97 26.93 -21.66
C GLY A 245 -26.78 26.21 -22.75
N TRP A 246 -26.12 25.49 -23.65
CA TRP A 246 -26.80 24.69 -24.68
C TRP A 246 -27.73 23.63 -24.09
N ILE A 247 -27.27 22.93 -23.04
CA ILE A 247 -28.11 21.97 -22.29
C ILE A 247 -29.34 22.69 -21.73
N GLY A 248 -29.16 23.89 -21.16
CA GLY A 248 -30.27 24.70 -20.65
C GLY A 248 -31.30 25.04 -21.72
N ARG A 249 -30.87 25.51 -22.91
CA ARG A 249 -31.78 25.79 -24.03
C ARG A 249 -32.53 24.53 -24.49
N TYR A 250 -31.84 23.40 -24.60
CA TYR A 250 -32.45 22.13 -24.99
C TYR A 250 -33.51 21.65 -23.99
N LEU A 251 -33.23 21.71 -22.69
CA LEU A 251 -34.18 21.27 -21.67
C LEU A 251 -35.39 22.21 -21.58
N ALA A 252 -35.19 23.50 -21.80
CA ALA A 252 -36.26 24.49 -21.83
C ALA A 252 -37.21 24.35 -23.05
N SER A 253 -36.75 23.74 -24.15
CA SER A 253 -37.60 23.52 -25.33
C SER A 253 -38.58 22.34 -25.17
N GLY A 254 -38.65 21.71 -24.00
CA GLY A 254 -39.62 20.65 -23.68
C GLY A 254 -39.26 19.25 -24.18
N ASN A 255 -38.04 19.05 -24.68
CA ASN A 255 -37.43 17.78 -25.13
C ASN A 255 -38.40 16.73 -25.72
N THR A 256 -38.48 16.65 -27.04
CA THR A 256 -39.39 15.73 -27.74
C THR A 256 -38.78 14.38 -28.15
N LEU A 257 -37.49 14.13 -27.82
CA LEU A 257 -36.75 12.97 -28.34
C LEU A 257 -36.93 11.71 -27.47
N SER A 258 -37.35 10.61 -28.10
CA SER A 258 -37.46 9.31 -27.43
C SER A 258 -36.08 8.71 -27.13
N ALA A 259 -35.79 8.52 -25.84
CA ALA A 259 -34.55 7.92 -25.33
C ALA A 259 -34.20 6.54 -25.93
N LYS A 260 -35.21 5.79 -26.36
CA LYS A 260 -35.06 4.38 -26.78
C LYS A 260 -34.47 4.23 -28.18
N SER A 261 -34.54 5.26 -29.04
CA SER A 261 -34.17 5.11 -30.45
C SER A 261 -32.80 5.68 -30.83
N ILE A 262 -32.14 6.50 -30.00
CA ILE A 262 -30.95 7.25 -30.41
C ILE A 262 -29.64 6.45 -30.38
N ASN A 263 -28.92 6.43 -31.51
CA ASN A 263 -27.64 5.77 -31.73
C ASN A 263 -26.59 6.72 -32.36
N SER A 264 -25.36 6.23 -32.54
CA SER A 264 -24.23 7.05 -33.05
C SER A 264 -24.45 7.60 -34.46
N ASP A 265 -25.09 6.85 -35.35
CA ASP A 265 -25.29 7.24 -36.75
C ASP A 265 -26.38 8.31 -36.87
N GLN A 266 -27.44 8.19 -36.06
CA GLN A 266 -28.47 9.23 -35.97
C GLN A 266 -27.92 10.53 -35.40
N ILE A 267 -27.10 10.47 -34.35
CA ILE A 267 -26.43 11.66 -33.82
C ILE A 267 -25.55 12.30 -34.89
N TRP A 268 -24.82 11.50 -35.66
CA TRP A 268 -24.02 12.01 -36.78
C TRP A 268 -24.89 12.69 -37.86
N GLY A 269 -26.05 12.11 -38.18
CA GLY A 269 -27.04 12.71 -39.07
C GLY A 269 -27.55 14.08 -38.60
N LEU A 270 -27.83 14.22 -37.30
CA LEU A 270 -28.24 15.49 -36.69
C LEU A 270 -27.14 16.56 -36.77
N LEU A 271 -25.88 16.17 -36.53
CA LEU A 271 -24.72 17.04 -36.68
C LEU A 271 -24.56 17.51 -38.13
N HIS A 272 -24.72 16.63 -39.11
CA HIS A 272 -24.68 17.00 -40.53
C HIS A 272 -25.70 18.07 -40.90
N GLN A 273 -26.95 17.90 -40.47
CA GLN A 273 -28.00 18.88 -40.75
C GLN A 273 -27.66 20.25 -40.17
N THR A 274 -27.05 20.27 -38.98
CA THR A 274 -26.60 21.50 -38.32
C THR A 274 -25.40 22.11 -39.02
N PHE A 275 -24.38 21.31 -39.38
CA PHE A 275 -23.21 21.79 -40.11
C PHE A 275 -23.59 22.31 -41.51
N CYS A 276 -24.54 21.69 -42.21
CA CYS A 276 -25.02 22.21 -43.50
C CYS A 276 -25.60 23.63 -43.42
N ARG A 277 -26.14 24.07 -42.27
CA ARG A 277 -26.59 25.45 -42.07
C ARG A 277 -25.43 26.44 -42.01
N VAL A 278 -24.31 26.00 -41.46
CA VAL A 278 -23.08 26.78 -41.19
C VAL A 278 -22.09 26.71 -42.36
N LYS A 279 -22.32 25.79 -43.32
CA LYS A 279 -21.53 25.58 -44.55
C LYS A 279 -20.01 25.32 -44.39
N PRO A 280 -19.48 24.67 -43.32
CA PRO A 280 -18.10 24.19 -43.39
C PRO A 280 -18.04 23.05 -44.42
N THR A 281 -17.09 23.08 -45.36
CA THR A 281 -16.95 21.99 -46.36
C THR A 281 -16.22 20.77 -45.80
N ASP A 282 -15.51 20.95 -44.68
CA ASP A 282 -14.59 19.98 -44.11
C ASP A 282 -15.25 18.83 -43.33
N TRP A 283 -16.52 18.96 -42.92
CA TRP A 283 -17.20 17.87 -42.19
C TRP A 283 -17.28 16.57 -42.99
N ARG A 284 -17.28 16.67 -44.33
CA ARG A 284 -17.31 15.52 -45.26
C ARG A 284 -16.05 14.65 -45.18
N ARG A 285 -14.99 15.12 -44.52
CA ARG A 285 -13.72 14.40 -44.32
C ARG A 285 -13.80 13.36 -43.19
N PHE A 286 -14.86 13.35 -42.40
CA PHE A 286 -15.03 12.42 -41.27
C PHE A 286 -15.98 11.28 -41.63
N SER A 287 -15.59 10.05 -41.31
CA SER A 287 -16.37 8.85 -41.61
C SER A 287 -17.55 8.61 -40.65
N GLY A 288 -17.65 9.36 -39.56
CA GLY A 288 -18.64 9.12 -38.50
C GLY A 288 -18.38 9.98 -37.26
N LEU A 289 -19.33 9.95 -36.32
CA LEU A 289 -19.29 10.71 -35.07
C LEU A 289 -17.99 10.50 -34.29
N ASP A 290 -17.56 9.25 -34.15
CA ASP A 290 -16.34 8.91 -33.41
C ASP A 290 -15.08 9.47 -34.08
N SER A 291 -15.04 9.47 -35.43
CA SER A 291 -13.94 10.08 -36.17
C SER A 291 -13.91 11.59 -36.01
N PHE A 292 -15.06 12.27 -35.95
CA PHE A 292 -15.09 13.71 -35.72
C PHE A 292 -14.71 14.04 -34.26
N ALA A 293 -15.39 13.42 -33.30
CA ALA A 293 -15.24 13.72 -31.87
C ALA A 293 -13.81 13.55 -31.35
N LYS A 294 -13.10 12.54 -31.86
CA LYS A 294 -11.70 12.27 -31.51
C LYS A 294 -10.73 13.37 -31.98
N HIS A 295 -10.89 13.87 -33.19
CA HIS A 295 -9.98 14.88 -33.76
C HIS A 295 -10.36 16.31 -33.34
N ALA A 296 -11.63 16.52 -32.95
CA ALA A 296 -12.15 17.78 -32.48
C ALA A 296 -11.57 18.24 -31.12
N LEU A 297 -10.94 17.33 -30.36
CA LEU A 297 -10.26 17.63 -29.09
C LEU A 297 -9.18 18.72 -29.24
N ILE A 298 -8.60 18.87 -30.44
CA ILE A 298 -7.62 19.93 -30.74
C ILE A 298 -8.15 21.33 -30.42
N SER A 299 -9.46 21.55 -30.53
CA SER A 299 -10.09 22.83 -30.24
C SER A 299 -9.89 23.25 -28.78
N LEU A 300 -9.85 22.28 -27.87
CA LEU A 300 -9.54 22.49 -26.45
C LEU A 300 -8.04 22.62 -26.20
N GLU A 301 -7.21 21.80 -26.86
CA GLU A 301 -5.75 21.85 -26.68
C GLU A 301 -5.15 23.21 -27.12
N GLU A 302 -5.75 23.87 -28.11
CA GLU A 302 -5.35 25.21 -28.58
C GLU A 302 -5.97 26.36 -27.79
N SER A 303 -6.92 26.09 -26.89
CA SER A 303 -7.60 27.14 -26.12
C SER A 303 -6.65 27.74 -25.07
N GLU A 304 -6.58 29.06 -24.99
CA GLU A 304 -5.77 29.74 -23.98
C GLU A 304 -6.22 29.34 -22.57
N GLY A 305 -5.26 29.02 -21.70
CA GLY A 305 -5.53 28.60 -20.31
C GLY A 305 -5.90 27.13 -20.14
N VAL A 306 -6.08 26.36 -21.22
CA VAL A 306 -6.33 24.92 -21.16
C VAL A 306 -5.02 24.15 -21.27
N TYR A 307 -4.74 23.31 -20.27
CA TYR A 307 -3.63 22.37 -20.32
C TYR A 307 -4.11 20.96 -19.98
N LEU A 308 -4.21 20.10 -20.99
CA LEU A 308 -4.56 18.69 -20.83
C LEU A 308 -3.31 17.83 -20.92
N SER A 309 -3.03 17.07 -19.86
CA SER A 309 -1.95 16.08 -19.91
C SER A 309 -2.29 14.95 -20.87
N GLU A 310 -1.27 14.23 -21.35
CA GLU A 310 -1.44 13.03 -22.19
C GLU A 310 -2.35 11.98 -21.51
N CYS A 311 -2.35 11.93 -20.17
CA CYS A 311 -3.23 11.05 -19.40
C CYS A 311 -4.70 11.44 -19.55
N LEU A 312 -5.01 12.74 -19.43
CA LEU A 312 -6.38 13.25 -19.59
C LEU A 312 -6.84 13.07 -21.04
N ILE A 313 -6.00 13.42 -22.01
CA ILE A 313 -6.27 13.22 -23.46
C ILE A 313 -6.56 11.75 -23.76
N SER A 314 -5.69 10.84 -23.32
CA SER A 314 -5.84 9.40 -23.53
C SER A 314 -7.12 8.84 -22.90
N SER A 315 -7.53 9.36 -21.74
CA SER A 315 -8.79 8.97 -21.10
C SER A 315 -10.00 9.51 -21.85
N SER A 316 -9.99 10.78 -22.30
CA SER A 316 -11.08 11.40 -23.05
C SER A 316 -11.31 10.73 -24.41
N LEU A 317 -10.24 10.28 -25.07
CA LEU A 317 -10.30 9.55 -26.35
C LEU A 317 -10.66 8.06 -26.18
N ASP A 318 -10.89 7.58 -24.95
CA ASP A 318 -11.10 6.16 -24.59
C ASP A 318 -9.95 5.24 -25.06
N ILE A 319 -8.76 5.81 -25.23
CA ILE A 319 -7.54 5.08 -25.56
C ILE A 319 -7.05 4.28 -24.34
N VAL A 320 -7.09 4.94 -23.18
CA VAL A 320 -6.84 4.33 -21.87
C VAL A 320 -8.06 4.61 -20.99
N PRO A 321 -9.12 3.79 -21.07
CA PRO A 321 -10.32 4.02 -20.26
C PRO A 321 -10.03 3.91 -18.77
N GLY A 322 -10.54 4.86 -18.00
CA GLY A 322 -10.67 4.78 -16.54
C GLY A 322 -12.12 4.78 -16.09
N VAL A 323 -12.39 4.41 -14.85
CA VAL A 323 -13.75 4.41 -14.27
C VAL A 323 -13.90 5.52 -13.23
N SER A 324 -15.06 6.17 -13.21
CA SER A 324 -15.43 7.10 -12.13
C SER A 324 -15.98 6.35 -10.92
N LEU A 325 -16.00 7.01 -9.76
CA LEU A 325 -16.73 6.56 -8.57
C LEU A 325 -18.22 6.42 -8.91
N ASP A 326 -18.85 5.37 -8.38
CA ASP A 326 -20.31 5.26 -8.48
C ASP A 326 -21.01 6.39 -7.68
N LEU A 327 -22.32 6.52 -7.85
CA LEU A 327 -23.08 7.61 -7.23
C LEU A 327 -23.07 7.51 -5.70
N GLU A 328 -23.21 6.31 -5.12
CA GLU A 328 -23.21 6.12 -3.66
C GLU A 328 -21.86 6.55 -3.05
N GLN A 329 -20.75 6.10 -3.63
CA GLN A 329 -19.39 6.44 -3.19
C GLN A 329 -19.08 7.93 -3.35
N TRP A 330 -19.53 8.54 -4.44
CA TRP A 330 -19.37 9.99 -4.66
C TRP A 330 -20.13 10.82 -3.64
N ASN A 331 -21.38 10.45 -3.38
CA ASN A 331 -22.23 11.17 -2.44
C ASN A 331 -21.66 11.07 -1.04
N TYR A 332 -21.20 9.88 -0.66
CA TYR A 332 -20.53 9.68 0.61
C TYR A 332 -19.27 10.56 0.71
N ALA A 333 -18.44 10.61 -0.33
CA ALA A 333 -17.25 11.45 -0.37
C ALA A 333 -17.54 12.95 -0.18
N LEU A 334 -18.70 13.42 -0.62
CA LEU A 334 -19.15 14.80 -0.47
C LEU A 334 -19.97 15.07 0.80
N SER A 335 -20.45 14.03 1.49
CA SER A 335 -21.33 14.15 2.65
C SER A 335 -20.66 14.79 3.88
N GLY A 336 -19.37 14.50 4.09
CA GLY A 336 -18.61 14.95 5.26
C GLY A 336 -18.99 14.25 6.58
N VAL A 337 -19.69 13.10 6.55
CA VAL A 337 -20.20 12.43 7.75
C VAL A 337 -19.59 11.04 7.92
N ALA A 338 -18.93 10.80 9.05
CA ALA A 338 -18.58 9.47 9.55
C ALA A 338 -18.91 9.39 11.05
N SER A 339 -19.08 8.16 11.55
CA SER A 339 -19.29 7.90 12.97
C SER A 339 -18.08 7.20 13.55
N VAL A 340 -17.57 7.69 14.68
CA VAL A 340 -16.55 6.94 15.44
C VAL A 340 -17.27 5.82 16.18
N VAL A 341 -16.83 4.58 15.94
CA VAL A 341 -17.40 3.41 16.59
C VAL A 341 -16.44 2.93 17.68
N GLU A 342 -16.97 2.73 18.88
CA GLU A 342 -16.20 2.23 20.02
C GLU A 342 -16.31 0.70 20.13
N ASN A 343 -15.34 0.08 20.83
CA ASN A 343 -15.38 -1.34 21.20
C ASN A 343 -15.43 -2.34 20.04
N ILE A 344 -14.81 -2.02 18.90
CA ILE A 344 -14.63 -2.99 17.81
C ILE A 344 -13.67 -4.07 18.28
N ASP A 345 -14.15 -5.32 18.37
CA ASP A 345 -13.35 -6.44 18.88
C ASP A 345 -12.54 -7.13 17.78
N PHE A 346 -11.21 -7.05 17.91
CA PHE A 346 -10.26 -7.70 17.01
C PHE A 346 -10.36 -9.23 17.03
N SER A 347 -10.80 -9.83 18.15
CA SER A 347 -10.92 -11.28 18.30
C SER A 347 -11.91 -11.90 17.30
N HIS A 348 -12.95 -11.15 16.92
CA HIS A 348 -13.90 -11.57 15.89
C HIS A 348 -13.22 -11.78 14.55
N SER A 349 -12.24 -10.94 14.19
CA SER A 349 -11.52 -11.07 12.93
C SER A 349 -10.65 -12.33 12.90
N ARG A 350 -10.03 -12.68 14.04
CA ARG A 350 -9.27 -13.94 14.18
C ARG A 350 -10.19 -15.15 14.04
N ARG A 351 -11.31 -15.18 14.77
CA ARG A 351 -12.30 -16.26 14.72
C ARG A 351 -12.93 -16.39 13.33
N TYR A 352 -13.28 -15.28 12.69
CA TYR A 352 -13.85 -15.26 11.35
C TYR A 352 -12.88 -15.89 10.34
N ILE A 353 -11.62 -15.45 10.30
CA ILE A 353 -10.63 -16.01 9.38
C ILE A 353 -10.38 -17.50 9.66
N ALA A 354 -10.30 -17.90 10.93
CA ALA A 354 -10.21 -19.32 11.31
C ALA A 354 -11.41 -20.14 10.79
N SER A 355 -12.63 -19.63 10.94
CA SER A 355 -13.86 -20.31 10.50
C SER A 355 -14.03 -20.39 8.98
N THR A 356 -13.44 -19.45 8.23
CA THR A 356 -13.55 -19.43 6.76
C THR A 356 -12.62 -20.40 6.03
N GLY A 357 -11.82 -21.20 6.75
CA GLY A 357 -10.85 -22.12 6.14
C GLY A 357 -9.70 -21.42 5.40
N VAL A 358 -9.62 -20.08 5.45
CA VAL A 358 -8.47 -19.30 4.96
C VAL A 358 -7.22 -19.58 5.81
N ASN A 359 -7.42 -20.13 7.00
CA ASN A 359 -6.42 -20.78 7.86
C ASN A 359 -6.39 -22.31 7.62
N ALA A 360 -6.36 -22.79 6.37
CA ALA A 360 -6.11 -24.21 6.09
C ALA A 360 -4.73 -24.69 6.62
N GLU A 361 -3.84 -23.77 6.98
CA GLU A 361 -2.54 -24.10 7.60
C GLU A 361 -2.59 -24.18 9.14
N ASP A 362 -3.65 -23.71 9.81
CA ASP A 362 -3.74 -23.66 11.30
C ASP A 362 -4.75 -24.67 11.89
N SER A 363 -5.35 -25.53 11.08
CA SER A 363 -6.43 -26.46 11.50
C SER A 363 -6.07 -27.92 11.21
N LEU A 364 -4.90 -28.39 11.66
CA LEU A 364 -4.47 -29.80 11.50
C LEU A 364 -4.79 -30.72 12.68
N GLU A 365 -5.51 -30.26 13.70
CA GLU A 365 -5.94 -31.13 14.80
C GLU A 365 -7.42 -30.94 15.12
N VAL A 366 -8.35 -31.31 14.24
CA VAL A 366 -9.65 -31.85 14.66
C VAL A 366 -10.22 -32.79 13.57
N SER A 367 -10.54 -34.01 14.00
CA SER A 367 -11.39 -35.02 13.37
C SER A 367 -10.76 -35.94 12.32
N ALA A 368 -9.87 -36.80 12.78
CA ALA A 368 -9.74 -38.15 12.23
C ALA A 368 -10.97 -38.97 12.65
N LYS A 369 -11.97 -39.06 11.77
CA LYS A 369 -12.95 -40.17 11.70
C LYS A 369 -13.86 -39.97 10.48
N GLY A 370 -13.62 -40.80 9.46
CA GLY A 370 -14.49 -41.00 8.29
C GLY A 370 -14.27 -40.01 7.15
N ARG A 371 -13.29 -40.25 6.26
CA ARG A 371 -13.18 -39.53 4.98
C ARG A 371 -12.80 -40.50 3.85
N THR A 372 -13.40 -40.28 2.68
CA THR A 372 -13.18 -40.99 1.41
C THR A 372 -11.78 -40.71 0.84
N SER A 373 -11.25 -41.57 -0.05
CA SER A 373 -9.85 -41.48 -0.56
C SER A 373 -9.50 -40.12 -1.19
N VAL A 374 -10.44 -39.50 -1.91
CA VAL A 374 -10.29 -38.17 -2.55
C VAL A 374 -9.92 -37.07 -1.55
N SER A 375 -10.46 -37.11 -0.33
CA SER A 375 -10.16 -36.11 0.69
C SER A 375 -8.73 -36.21 1.22
N ASN A 376 -8.15 -37.40 1.23
CA ASN A 376 -6.78 -37.61 1.72
C ASN A 376 -5.74 -37.17 0.68
N GLU A 377 -6.03 -37.37 -0.62
CA GLU A 377 -5.18 -36.90 -1.72
C GLU A 377 -5.15 -35.36 -1.79
N GLU A 378 -6.31 -34.72 -1.67
CA GLU A 378 -6.42 -33.26 -1.63
C GLU A 378 -5.63 -32.64 -0.46
N ASP A 379 -5.81 -33.19 0.74
CA ASP A 379 -5.13 -32.71 1.95
C ASP A 379 -3.60 -32.90 1.83
N SER A 380 -3.15 -34.05 1.32
CA SER A 380 -1.73 -34.34 1.10
C SER A 380 -1.10 -33.38 0.08
N LEU A 381 -1.78 -33.13 -1.05
CA LEU A 381 -1.33 -32.16 -2.04
C LEU A 381 -1.30 -30.73 -1.49
N ARG A 382 -2.31 -30.34 -0.70
CA ARG A 382 -2.36 -29.01 -0.07
C ARG A 382 -1.20 -28.80 0.90
N LEU A 383 -0.87 -29.81 1.70
CA LEU A 383 0.26 -29.76 2.62
C LEU A 383 1.59 -29.72 1.88
N ALA A 384 1.72 -30.47 0.78
CA ALA A 384 2.93 -30.46 -0.02
C ALA A 384 3.18 -29.10 -0.69
N VAL A 385 2.14 -28.46 -1.22
CA VAL A 385 2.25 -27.13 -1.89
C VAL A 385 2.03 -25.94 -0.95
N ALA A 386 1.93 -26.17 0.36
CA ALA A 386 1.80 -25.11 1.35
C ALA A 386 2.99 -24.15 1.24
N ALA A 387 2.70 -22.85 1.25
CA ALA A 387 3.73 -21.84 1.05
C ALA A 387 4.64 -21.70 2.29
N LEU A 388 4.15 -22.15 3.44
CA LEU A 388 4.83 -22.12 4.72
C LEU A 388 5.05 -23.56 5.23
N ASP A 389 6.12 -23.77 6.00
CA ASP A 389 6.37 -25.03 6.70
C ASP A 389 5.72 -25.06 8.10
N HIS A 390 5.96 -26.13 8.85
CA HIS A 390 5.45 -26.31 10.22
C HIS A 390 5.94 -25.25 11.22
N ARG A 391 7.03 -24.53 10.90
CA ARG A 391 7.57 -23.40 11.68
C ARG A 391 7.07 -22.05 11.16
N ARG A 392 6.20 -22.07 10.14
CA ARG A 392 5.67 -20.91 9.42
C ARG A 392 6.73 -20.12 8.63
N GLU A 393 7.82 -20.79 8.28
CA GLU A 393 8.84 -20.24 7.39
C GLU A 393 8.48 -20.54 5.93
N LYS A 394 8.84 -19.63 5.02
CA LYS A 394 8.55 -19.78 3.60
C LYS A 394 9.30 -20.98 3.03
N ARG A 395 8.57 -21.92 2.43
CA ARG A 395 9.19 -23.08 1.77
C ARG A 395 9.85 -22.67 0.47
N SER A 396 11.08 -23.14 0.26
CA SER A 396 11.75 -23.04 -1.03
C SER A 396 11.07 -23.92 -2.07
N GLU A 397 11.25 -23.61 -3.35
CA GLU A 397 10.71 -24.44 -4.43
C GLU A 397 11.27 -25.87 -4.37
N GLY A 398 12.54 -26.04 -3.99
CA GLY A 398 13.15 -27.35 -3.76
C GLY A 398 12.50 -28.12 -2.62
N GLN A 399 12.11 -27.44 -1.52
CA GLN A 399 11.38 -28.07 -0.42
C GLN A 399 9.97 -28.49 -0.81
N ILE A 400 9.29 -27.75 -1.69
CA ILE A 400 7.97 -28.10 -2.22
C ILE A 400 8.09 -29.28 -3.20
N ILE A 401 9.10 -29.27 -4.07
CA ILE A 401 9.41 -30.39 -4.98
C ILE A 401 9.66 -31.65 -4.16
N ALA A 402 10.57 -31.60 -3.19
CA ALA A 402 10.86 -32.75 -2.32
C ALA A 402 9.62 -33.23 -1.54
N ALA A 403 8.76 -32.30 -1.11
CA ALA A 403 7.51 -32.66 -0.44
C ALA A 403 6.50 -33.33 -1.36
N LEU A 404 6.41 -32.91 -2.64
CA LEU A 404 5.55 -33.52 -3.65
C LEU A 404 6.09 -34.89 -4.09
N GLU A 405 7.41 -35.00 -4.31
CA GLU A 405 8.08 -36.25 -4.69
C GLU A 405 8.03 -37.28 -3.55
N GLY A 406 8.09 -36.83 -2.29
CA GLY A 406 8.01 -37.68 -1.11
C GLY A 406 6.60 -38.13 -0.70
N LEU A 407 5.55 -37.82 -1.47
CA LEU A 407 4.21 -38.31 -1.20
C LEU A 407 4.11 -39.80 -1.57
N ASP A 408 3.64 -40.62 -0.64
CA ASP A 408 3.22 -41.99 -0.93
C ASP A 408 1.94 -41.95 -1.77
N VAL A 409 2.11 -42.17 -3.08
CA VAL A 409 1.04 -42.15 -4.07
C VAL A 409 0.59 -43.53 -4.51
N ASP A 410 1.14 -44.62 -3.98
CA ASP A 410 0.89 -45.96 -4.52
C ASP A 410 -0.62 -46.28 -4.50
N HIS A 411 -1.27 -45.85 -3.42
CA HIS A 411 -2.70 -46.01 -3.14
C HIS A 411 -3.58 -44.90 -3.75
N TRP A 412 -3.00 -43.91 -4.42
CA TRP A 412 -3.76 -42.79 -4.97
C TRP A 412 -4.48 -43.14 -6.27
N SER A 413 -5.58 -42.44 -6.51
CA SER A 413 -6.28 -42.39 -7.78
C SER A 413 -5.37 -41.91 -8.92
N ASP A 414 -5.69 -42.32 -10.14
CA ASP A 414 -5.06 -41.83 -11.36
C ASP A 414 -5.15 -40.29 -11.46
N ALA A 415 -6.26 -39.71 -10.98
CA ALA A 415 -6.49 -38.27 -10.93
C ALA A 415 -5.53 -37.56 -9.97
N GLY A 416 -5.31 -38.12 -8.78
CA GLY A 416 -4.36 -37.63 -7.79
C GLY A 416 -2.93 -37.66 -8.31
N LYS A 417 -2.52 -38.79 -8.92
CA LYS A 417 -1.18 -38.97 -9.51
C LYS A 417 -0.92 -37.95 -10.63
N LEU A 418 -1.85 -37.81 -11.58
CA LEU A 418 -1.74 -36.84 -12.66
C LEU A 418 -1.69 -35.40 -12.16
N LEU A 419 -2.47 -35.06 -11.14
CA LEU A 419 -2.49 -33.72 -10.57
C LEU A 419 -1.17 -33.40 -9.86
N ARG A 420 -0.59 -34.34 -9.10
CA ARG A 420 0.74 -34.22 -8.50
C ARG A 420 1.80 -33.97 -9.57
N ASP A 421 1.81 -34.80 -10.61
CA ASP A 421 2.79 -34.72 -11.70
C ASP A 421 2.69 -33.40 -12.47
N TRP A 422 1.48 -32.88 -12.66
CA TRP A 422 1.30 -31.54 -13.25
C TRP A 422 1.84 -30.44 -12.34
N LEU A 423 1.62 -30.53 -11.02
CA LEU A 423 2.16 -29.57 -10.07
C LEU A 423 3.71 -29.62 -10.05
N LEU A 424 4.31 -30.80 -10.14
CA LEU A 424 5.76 -31.00 -10.29
C LEU A 424 6.27 -30.38 -11.60
N CYS A 425 5.60 -30.64 -12.72
CA CYS A 425 5.96 -30.04 -14.01
C CYS A 425 5.89 -28.50 -13.96
N LEU A 426 4.86 -27.93 -13.34
CA LEU A 426 4.68 -26.48 -13.23
C LEU A 426 5.79 -25.78 -12.43
N ILE A 427 6.43 -26.47 -11.48
CA ILE A 427 7.52 -25.92 -10.65
C ILE A 427 8.90 -26.25 -11.21
N GLN A 428 9.04 -27.36 -11.95
CA GLN A 428 10.33 -27.83 -12.50
C GLN A 428 10.63 -27.29 -13.92
N ASP A 429 9.63 -27.11 -14.79
CA ASP A 429 9.87 -26.75 -16.20
C ASP A 429 10.25 -25.25 -16.35
N PRO A 430 11.44 -24.91 -16.91
CA PRO A 430 11.89 -23.53 -17.15
C PRO A 430 10.92 -22.66 -17.96
N LYS A 431 10.10 -23.27 -18.81
CA LYS A 431 9.06 -22.60 -19.62
C LYS A 431 7.87 -22.14 -18.77
N TYR A 432 7.64 -22.79 -17.63
CA TYR A 432 6.57 -22.51 -16.68
C TYR A 432 7.07 -22.00 -15.31
N SER A 433 8.39 -22.05 -15.05
CA SER A 433 9.12 -21.83 -13.79
C SER A 433 9.02 -20.43 -13.18
N LEU A 434 8.17 -19.55 -13.70
CA LEU A 434 7.84 -18.25 -13.09
C LEU A 434 6.70 -18.35 -12.05
N LYS A 435 6.24 -19.57 -11.72
CA LYS A 435 5.10 -19.81 -10.84
C LYS A 435 5.52 -20.14 -9.41
N LYS A 436 5.54 -19.10 -8.59
CA LYS A 436 5.73 -19.15 -7.12
C LYS A 436 4.79 -20.17 -6.46
N ALA A 437 5.18 -20.70 -5.29
CA ALA A 437 4.37 -21.58 -4.42
C ALA A 437 2.88 -21.16 -4.31
N SER A 438 2.61 -19.86 -4.10
CA SER A 438 1.24 -19.33 -4.02
C SER A 438 0.39 -19.57 -5.27
N SER A 439 1.02 -19.72 -6.44
CA SER A 439 0.36 -20.03 -7.70
C SER A 439 -0.10 -21.48 -7.72
N LEU A 440 0.73 -22.42 -7.25
CA LEU A 440 0.38 -23.84 -7.13
C LEU A 440 -0.78 -24.02 -6.15
N THR A 441 -0.72 -23.40 -4.97
CA THR A 441 -1.83 -23.40 -4.00
C THR A 441 -3.10 -22.82 -4.61
N THR A 442 -2.99 -21.74 -5.39
CA THR A 442 -4.14 -21.14 -6.11
C THR A 442 -4.70 -22.08 -7.17
N TYR A 443 -3.85 -22.80 -7.90
CA TYR A 443 -4.27 -23.69 -8.97
C TYR A 443 -4.93 -24.94 -8.43
N LEU A 444 -4.38 -25.52 -7.35
CA LEU A 444 -4.98 -26.61 -6.60
C LEU A 444 -6.35 -26.18 -6.06
N SER A 445 -6.45 -25.00 -5.43
CA SER A 445 -7.70 -24.48 -4.87
C SER A 445 -8.77 -24.16 -5.94
N LYS A 446 -8.35 -23.64 -7.10
CA LYS A 446 -9.29 -23.26 -8.16
C LYS A 446 -9.70 -24.43 -9.04
N PHE A 447 -8.75 -25.23 -9.51
CA PHE A 447 -8.99 -26.32 -10.46
C PHE A 447 -8.76 -27.70 -9.83
N GLY A 448 -7.64 -27.92 -9.13
CA GLY A 448 -7.23 -29.24 -8.66
C GLY A 448 -8.27 -29.97 -7.78
N VAL A 449 -8.91 -29.28 -6.84
CA VAL A 449 -9.99 -29.85 -6.02
C VAL A 449 -11.17 -30.37 -6.87
N ARG A 450 -11.50 -29.64 -7.94
CA ARG A 450 -12.59 -30.00 -8.85
C ARG A 450 -12.18 -31.13 -9.77
N TRP A 451 -10.93 -31.12 -10.22
CA TRP A 451 -10.37 -32.24 -10.97
C TRP A 451 -10.43 -33.53 -10.16
N LEU A 452 -9.98 -33.52 -8.91
CA LEU A 452 -10.04 -34.70 -8.04
C LEU A 452 -11.47 -35.18 -7.82
N ALA A 453 -12.43 -34.27 -7.63
CA ALA A 453 -13.83 -34.63 -7.42
C ALA A 453 -14.50 -35.23 -8.68
N GLU A 454 -14.24 -34.65 -9.86
CA GLU A 454 -14.92 -35.05 -11.10
C GLU A 454 -14.21 -36.20 -11.83
N ALA A 455 -12.91 -36.40 -11.59
CA ALA A 455 -12.11 -37.45 -12.21
C ALA A 455 -11.94 -38.70 -11.32
N ASP A 456 -12.48 -38.69 -10.09
CA ASP A 456 -12.38 -39.82 -9.17
C ASP A 456 -13.02 -41.09 -9.76
N GLY A 457 -12.34 -42.22 -9.58
CA GLY A 457 -12.77 -43.52 -10.10
C GLY A 457 -12.77 -43.67 -11.63
N LEU A 458 -12.37 -42.65 -12.40
CA LEU A 458 -12.30 -42.72 -13.86
C LEU A 458 -10.93 -43.23 -14.34
N LYS A 459 -10.93 -44.06 -15.39
CA LYS A 459 -9.70 -44.53 -16.06
C LYS A 459 -9.17 -43.44 -16.98
N ILE A 460 -8.20 -42.68 -16.50
CA ILE A 460 -7.68 -41.49 -17.19
C ILE A 460 -6.18 -41.58 -17.53
N VAL A 461 -5.53 -42.70 -17.20
CA VAL A 461 -4.13 -43.01 -17.58
C VAL A 461 -4.10 -43.97 -18.76
N GLY A 462 -3.08 -43.86 -19.60
CA GLY A 462 -2.87 -44.74 -20.76
C GLY A 462 -3.36 -44.10 -22.05
N HIS A 463 -4.67 -43.96 -22.22
CA HIS A 463 -5.30 -43.28 -23.37
C HIS A 463 -6.78 -42.93 -23.03
N PRO A 464 -7.06 -41.86 -22.26
CA PRO A 464 -8.45 -41.46 -22.00
C PRO A 464 -9.16 -41.08 -23.31
N SER A 465 -10.47 -41.27 -23.41
CA SER A 465 -11.22 -40.77 -24.57
C SER A 465 -11.41 -39.24 -24.49
N SER A 466 -11.48 -38.58 -25.65
CA SER A 466 -11.69 -37.13 -25.71
C SER A 466 -13.04 -36.74 -25.10
N SER A 467 -14.08 -37.57 -25.28
CA SER A 467 -15.41 -37.38 -24.70
C SER A 467 -15.44 -37.48 -23.17
N LEU A 468 -14.64 -38.38 -22.59
CA LEU A 468 -14.50 -38.53 -21.13
C LEU A 468 -13.80 -37.32 -20.52
N LEU A 469 -12.72 -36.84 -21.13
CA LEU A 469 -12.05 -35.63 -20.65
C LEU A 469 -12.92 -34.39 -20.83
N ASP A 470 -13.65 -34.29 -21.94
CA ASP A 470 -14.57 -33.18 -22.21
C ASP A 470 -15.65 -33.07 -21.12
N SER A 471 -16.28 -34.19 -20.74
CA SER A 471 -17.31 -34.19 -19.69
C SER A 471 -16.76 -33.80 -18.31
N VAL A 472 -15.58 -34.31 -17.94
CA VAL A 472 -14.90 -33.94 -16.69
C VAL A 472 -14.56 -32.45 -16.66
N TYR A 473 -14.05 -31.90 -17.77
CA TYR A 473 -13.75 -30.47 -17.85
C TYR A 473 -15.00 -29.60 -17.83
N VAL A 474 -16.09 -30.02 -18.49
CA VAL A 474 -17.38 -29.32 -18.45
C VAL A 474 -17.89 -29.26 -17.01
N ALA A 475 -17.96 -30.40 -16.31
CA ALA A 475 -18.41 -30.47 -14.91
C ALA A 475 -17.54 -29.61 -13.99
N ALA A 476 -16.22 -29.70 -14.12
CA ALA A 476 -15.28 -28.89 -13.35
C ALA A 476 -15.49 -27.39 -13.61
N ILE A 477 -15.70 -26.97 -14.86
CA ILE A 477 -15.94 -25.56 -15.23
C ILE A 477 -17.29 -25.09 -14.66
N GLU A 478 -18.35 -25.88 -14.77
CA GLU A 478 -19.71 -25.51 -14.34
C GLU A 478 -19.85 -25.36 -12.83
N SER A 479 -19.04 -26.10 -12.06
CA SER A 479 -18.94 -26.00 -10.59
C SER A 479 -18.48 -24.61 -10.09
N GLY A 480 -17.97 -23.73 -10.97
CA GLY A 480 -17.62 -22.36 -10.61
C GLY A 480 -18.85 -21.52 -10.29
N ARG A 481 -18.90 -20.92 -9.09
CA ARG A 481 -20.05 -20.11 -8.61
C ARG A 481 -20.27 -18.79 -9.35
N THR A 482 -19.24 -18.28 -10.02
CA THR A 482 -19.28 -17.02 -10.78
C THR A 482 -18.64 -17.24 -12.14
N GLU A 483 -19.05 -16.47 -13.15
CA GLU A 483 -18.46 -16.57 -14.49
C GLU A 483 -16.92 -16.39 -14.44
N TYR A 484 -16.40 -15.50 -13.59
CA TYR A 484 -14.95 -15.32 -13.37
C TYR A 484 -14.28 -16.59 -12.84
N SER A 485 -14.90 -17.26 -11.86
CA SER A 485 -14.43 -18.54 -11.37
C SER A 485 -14.43 -19.59 -12.49
N ARG A 486 -15.49 -19.66 -13.30
CA ARG A 486 -15.59 -20.59 -14.43
C ARG A 486 -14.52 -20.32 -15.50
N ARG A 487 -14.22 -19.05 -15.78
CA ARG A 487 -13.13 -18.65 -16.69
C ARG A 487 -11.76 -19.09 -16.17
N ASP A 488 -11.48 -18.83 -14.88
CA ASP A 488 -10.21 -19.21 -14.27
C ASP A 488 -10.04 -20.73 -14.25
N ILE A 489 -11.08 -21.47 -13.87
CA ILE A 489 -11.11 -22.94 -13.90
C ILE A 489 -10.84 -23.44 -15.31
N ARG A 490 -11.54 -22.90 -16.32
CA ARG A 490 -11.32 -23.26 -17.72
C ARG A 490 -9.89 -23.01 -18.18
N GLN A 491 -9.30 -21.87 -17.81
CA GLN A 491 -7.93 -21.56 -18.20
C GLN A 491 -6.95 -22.56 -17.60
N LEU A 492 -7.14 -22.94 -16.33
CA LEU A 492 -6.33 -23.95 -15.66
C LEU A 492 -6.55 -25.34 -16.25
N ALA A 493 -7.80 -25.74 -16.49
CA ALA A 493 -8.16 -27.00 -17.14
C ALA A 493 -7.52 -27.12 -18.53
N LYS A 494 -7.53 -26.03 -19.31
CA LYS A 494 -6.86 -25.97 -20.62
C LYS A 494 -5.35 -26.13 -20.47
N MET A 495 -4.74 -25.47 -19.48
CA MET A 495 -3.30 -25.62 -19.21
C MET A 495 -2.94 -27.04 -18.79
N PHE A 496 -3.76 -27.67 -17.95
CA PHE A 496 -3.61 -29.06 -17.52
C PHE A 496 -3.76 -30.03 -18.70
N HIS A 497 -4.78 -29.84 -19.53
CA HIS A 497 -4.99 -30.66 -20.73
C HIS A 497 -3.84 -30.55 -21.73
N GLN A 498 -3.36 -29.34 -22.03
CA GLN A 498 -2.21 -29.12 -22.90
C GLN A 498 -0.91 -29.74 -22.37
N TRP A 499 -0.80 -29.89 -21.06
CA TRP A 499 0.29 -30.64 -20.45
C TRP A 499 0.06 -32.15 -20.63
N GLY A 500 -1.14 -32.65 -20.35
CA GLY A 500 -1.48 -34.08 -20.54
C GLY A 500 -1.38 -34.55 -21.99
N GLU A 501 -1.68 -33.69 -22.97
CA GLU A 501 -1.49 -33.96 -24.41
C GLU A 501 -0.01 -34.19 -24.75
N ARG A 502 0.90 -33.48 -24.07
CA ARG A 502 2.35 -33.56 -24.32
C ARG A 502 3.02 -34.68 -23.55
N GLU A 503 2.68 -34.82 -22.28
CA GLU A 503 3.44 -35.61 -21.30
C GLU A 503 2.74 -36.91 -20.88
N ARG A 504 1.44 -37.08 -21.17
CA ARG A 504 0.59 -38.18 -20.65
C ARG A 504 -0.36 -38.77 -21.70
N ASN A 505 -0.08 -38.56 -22.99
CA ASN A 505 -0.83 -39.11 -24.14
C ASN A 505 -2.34 -38.83 -24.10
N PHE A 506 -2.76 -37.67 -23.58
CA PHE A 506 -4.16 -37.27 -23.73
C PHE A 506 -4.51 -37.06 -25.21
N PRO A 507 -5.74 -37.42 -25.63
CA PRO A 507 -6.19 -37.14 -26.97
C PRO A 507 -6.34 -35.63 -27.18
N SER A 508 -6.02 -35.16 -28.38
CA SER A 508 -6.31 -33.78 -28.78
C SER A 508 -7.82 -33.51 -28.71
N ILE A 509 -8.21 -32.41 -28.08
CA ILE A 509 -9.60 -31.94 -28.09
C ILE A 509 -9.74 -30.79 -29.11
N ASP A 510 -10.36 -31.07 -30.26
CA ASP A 510 -10.56 -30.13 -31.37
C ASP A 510 -11.18 -28.79 -30.93
N ARG A 511 -12.11 -28.84 -29.97
CA ARG A 511 -12.73 -27.66 -29.35
C ARG A 511 -12.85 -27.85 -27.86
N PHE A 512 -11.84 -27.38 -27.12
CA PHE A 512 -11.87 -27.38 -25.66
C PHE A 512 -13.16 -26.70 -25.14
N PRO A 513 -13.83 -27.25 -24.10
CA PRO A 513 -15.14 -26.80 -23.62
C PRO A 513 -15.29 -25.28 -23.62
N PRO A 514 -16.38 -24.71 -24.18
CA PRO A 514 -16.57 -23.28 -24.16
C PRO A 514 -16.73 -22.80 -22.72
N GLY A 515 -16.01 -21.73 -22.36
CA GLY A 515 -16.22 -21.04 -21.09
C GLY A 515 -16.78 -19.64 -21.32
N PRO A 516 -17.20 -18.96 -20.23
CA PRO A 516 -17.69 -17.60 -20.36
C PRO A 516 -16.59 -16.70 -20.94
N GLN A 517 -16.88 -16.08 -22.09
CA GLN A 517 -16.00 -15.12 -22.75
C GLN A 517 -16.09 -13.76 -22.05
N ILE A 518 -15.52 -13.70 -20.86
CA ILE A 518 -15.49 -12.47 -20.07
C ILE A 518 -14.26 -11.67 -20.48
N SER A 519 -14.41 -10.73 -21.41
CA SER A 519 -13.35 -9.78 -21.78
C SER A 519 -13.41 -8.52 -20.92
N GLY A 520 -12.26 -8.01 -20.50
CA GLY A 520 -12.11 -6.78 -19.71
C GLY A 520 -12.14 -6.96 -18.18
N GLN A 521 -11.78 -5.91 -17.46
CA GLN A 521 -11.62 -5.86 -16.01
C GLN A 521 -12.79 -5.11 -15.36
N VAL A 522 -13.36 -5.70 -14.30
CA VAL A 522 -14.32 -4.99 -13.44
C VAL A 522 -13.54 -4.33 -12.31
N VAL A 523 -13.75 -3.03 -12.13
CA VAL A 523 -13.06 -2.21 -11.14
C VAL A 523 -14.09 -1.67 -10.15
N ARG A 524 -13.87 -1.96 -8.87
CA ARG A 524 -14.68 -1.41 -7.78
C ARG A 524 -14.10 -0.05 -7.39
N ALA A 525 -14.54 0.99 -8.08
CA ALA A 525 -14.10 2.36 -7.82
C ALA A 525 -14.66 2.85 -6.49
N ARG A 526 -13.78 3.04 -5.49
CA ARG A 526 -14.13 3.49 -4.14
C ARG A 526 -13.13 4.51 -3.63
N TYR A 527 -13.59 5.38 -2.76
CA TYR A 527 -12.80 6.46 -2.19
C TYR A 527 -13.10 6.55 -0.69
N VAL A 528 -12.06 6.51 0.13
CA VAL A 528 -12.11 6.63 1.60
C VAL A 528 -11.78 8.08 1.94
N PRO A 529 -12.75 8.95 2.25
CA PRO A 529 -12.47 10.36 2.50
C PRO A 529 -11.71 10.57 3.82
N ALA A 530 -11.05 11.72 3.95
CA ALA A 530 -10.26 12.05 5.14
C ALA A 530 -11.04 11.93 6.47
N PHE A 531 -12.30 12.34 6.51
CA PHE A 531 -13.14 12.21 7.72
C PHE A 531 -13.39 10.74 8.12
N LEU A 532 -13.49 9.82 7.15
CA LEU A 532 -13.63 8.39 7.44
C LEU A 532 -12.30 7.79 7.87
N TYR A 533 -11.19 8.25 7.29
CA TYR A 533 -9.84 7.89 7.74
C TYR A 533 -9.63 8.27 9.21
N GLU A 534 -9.93 9.52 9.59
CA GLU A 534 -9.81 10.02 10.96
C GLU A 534 -10.66 9.19 11.94
N ALA A 535 -11.95 9.00 11.63
CA ALA A 535 -12.85 8.21 12.47
C ALA A 535 -12.41 6.74 12.60
N SER A 536 -11.90 6.14 11.53
CA SER A 536 -11.42 4.76 11.52
C SER A 536 -10.14 4.60 12.34
N LEU A 537 -9.22 5.58 12.25
CA LEU A 537 -7.99 5.56 13.04
C LEU A 537 -8.30 5.70 14.53
N GLU A 538 -9.26 6.55 14.91
CA GLU A 538 -9.74 6.65 16.29
C GLU A 538 -10.38 5.33 16.76
N ALA A 539 -11.24 4.71 15.94
CA ALA A 539 -11.86 3.43 16.25
C ALA A 539 -10.82 2.31 16.44
N ILE A 540 -9.72 2.28 15.66
CA ILE A 540 -8.59 1.36 15.86
C ILE A 540 -7.94 1.56 17.23
N HIS A 541 -7.76 2.81 17.66
CA HIS A 541 -7.18 3.10 18.98
C HIS A 541 -8.11 2.72 20.15
N LYS A 542 -9.42 2.73 19.92
CA LYS A 542 -10.44 2.30 20.89
C LYS A 542 -10.82 0.81 20.78
N ALA A 543 -10.19 0.07 19.87
CA ALA A 543 -10.51 -1.34 19.63
C ALA A 543 -10.23 -2.22 20.87
N VAL A 544 -11.11 -3.18 21.12
CA VAL A 544 -10.97 -4.16 22.22
C VAL A 544 -10.35 -5.46 21.69
N GLY A 545 -9.83 -6.28 22.62
CA GLY A 545 -9.08 -7.49 22.25
C GLY A 545 -7.64 -7.22 21.78
N LEU A 546 -7.16 -5.97 21.89
CA LEU A 546 -5.81 -5.54 21.57
C LEU A 546 -5.17 -4.78 22.73
N THR A 547 -3.88 -5.04 22.98
CA THR A 547 -3.06 -4.24 23.90
C THR A 547 -2.79 -2.85 23.30
N ALA A 548 -2.36 -1.89 24.14
CA ALA A 548 -2.00 -0.55 23.67
C ALA A 548 -0.96 -0.57 22.53
N ASP A 549 0.07 -1.42 22.64
CA ASP A 549 1.10 -1.52 21.60
C ASP A 549 0.59 -2.18 20.32
N GLN A 550 -0.28 -3.19 20.43
CA GLN A 550 -0.90 -3.80 19.24
C GLN A 550 -1.79 -2.80 18.51
N ARG A 551 -2.53 -1.95 19.22
CA ARG A 551 -3.29 -0.85 18.60
C ARG A 551 -2.39 0.15 17.90
N LYS A 552 -1.24 0.52 18.50
CA LYS A 552 -0.23 1.37 17.84
C LYS A 552 0.28 0.73 16.54
N VAL A 553 0.61 -0.57 16.55
CA VAL A 553 1.06 -1.31 15.35
C VAL A 553 0.01 -1.28 14.25
N ILE A 554 -1.25 -1.61 14.56
CA ILE A 554 -2.34 -1.56 13.58
C ILE A 554 -2.59 -0.13 13.10
N GLY A 555 -2.50 0.86 13.99
CA GLY A 555 -2.60 2.28 13.64
C GLY A 555 -1.56 2.69 12.60
N PHE A 556 -0.28 2.34 12.80
CA PHE A 556 0.77 2.62 11.82
C PHE A 556 0.56 1.88 10.49
N ILE A 557 0.09 0.62 10.53
CA ILE A 557 -0.28 -0.11 9.31
C ILE A 557 -1.37 0.65 8.55
N PHE A 558 -2.43 1.09 9.23
CA PHE A 558 -3.54 1.82 8.62
C PHE A 558 -3.08 3.17 8.03
N ILE A 559 -2.27 3.93 8.77
CA ILE A 559 -1.67 5.19 8.30
C ILE A 559 -0.86 4.95 7.02
N LEU A 560 0.03 3.95 6.99
CA LEU A 560 0.87 3.67 5.83
C LEU A 560 0.09 3.16 4.62
N LEU A 561 -0.97 2.38 4.83
CA LEU A 561 -1.87 1.97 3.73
C LEU A 561 -2.60 3.17 3.12
N TYR A 562 -3.08 4.10 3.95
CA TYR A 562 -3.80 5.30 3.51
C TYR A 562 -2.89 6.37 2.89
N ARG A 563 -1.78 6.73 3.56
CA ARG A 563 -0.87 7.81 3.13
C ARG A 563 0.07 7.39 2.00
N CYS A 564 0.54 6.16 2.02
CA CYS A 564 1.58 5.70 1.09
C CYS A 564 1.04 4.75 0.01
N GLY A 565 -0.19 4.24 0.15
CA GLY A 565 -0.81 3.37 -0.84
C GLY A 565 -0.14 2.00 -0.96
N PHE A 566 0.50 1.49 0.09
CA PHE A 566 1.08 0.13 0.08
C PHE A 566 0.01 -0.93 -0.21
N ARG A 567 0.40 -2.05 -0.84
CA ARG A 567 -0.43 -3.26 -0.75
C ARG A 567 -0.24 -3.86 0.64
N ILE A 568 -1.30 -4.31 1.30
CA ILE A 568 -1.23 -4.87 2.67
C ILE A 568 -0.21 -6.01 2.79
N GLY A 569 -0.14 -6.90 1.79
CA GLY A 569 0.87 -7.95 1.77
C GLY A 569 2.31 -7.44 1.67
N GLU A 570 2.53 -6.38 0.87
CA GLU A 570 3.87 -5.75 0.75
C GLU A 570 4.27 -5.07 2.06
N LEU A 571 3.33 -4.43 2.76
CA LEU A 571 3.61 -3.71 3.99
C LEU A 571 3.91 -4.67 5.16
N LEU A 572 3.15 -5.76 5.27
CA LEU A 572 3.32 -6.73 6.36
C LEU A 572 4.55 -7.62 6.18
N SER A 573 5.14 -7.69 4.99
CA SER A 573 6.39 -8.40 4.74
C SER A 573 7.65 -7.55 4.95
N ILE A 574 7.54 -6.25 5.27
CA ILE A 574 8.70 -5.37 5.49
C ILE A 574 9.45 -5.81 6.76
N ARG A 575 10.76 -5.99 6.64
CA ARG A 575 11.66 -6.35 7.75
C ARG A 575 12.28 -5.12 8.40
N VAL A 576 12.92 -5.29 9.56
CA VAL A 576 13.71 -4.23 10.21
C VAL A 576 14.84 -3.73 9.29
N ALA A 577 15.49 -4.63 8.54
CA ALA A 577 16.54 -4.28 7.57
C ALA A 577 16.03 -3.53 6.34
N ASP A 578 14.74 -3.63 6.02
CA ASP A 578 14.14 -2.98 4.84
C ASP A 578 13.74 -1.52 5.13
N VAL A 579 14.12 -0.97 6.30
CA VAL A 579 13.83 0.41 6.68
C VAL A 579 15.11 1.18 6.97
N GLU A 580 15.31 2.28 6.26
CA GLU A 580 16.43 3.20 6.45
C GLU A 580 15.99 4.45 7.23
N THR A 581 16.89 4.99 8.07
CA THR A 581 16.58 6.05 9.03
C THR A 581 17.53 7.27 8.99
N LEU A 582 18.50 7.30 8.06
CA LEU A 582 19.60 8.27 8.05
C LEU A 582 19.23 9.65 7.49
N GLU A 583 18.60 9.72 6.31
CA GLU A 583 18.23 11.01 5.68
C GLU A 583 16.72 11.27 5.68
N ASP A 584 15.95 10.23 5.38
CA ASP A 584 14.50 10.19 5.42
C ASP A 584 14.09 8.80 5.91
N LEU A 585 12.89 8.66 6.47
CA LEU A 585 12.37 7.33 6.78
C LEU A 585 11.97 6.66 5.46
N VAL A 586 12.82 5.75 4.97
CA VAL A 586 12.65 5.09 3.67
C VAL A 586 12.30 3.62 3.89
N PHE A 587 11.20 3.19 3.28
CA PHE A 587 10.78 1.80 3.25
C PHE A 587 11.16 1.18 1.90
N LYS A 588 11.99 0.14 1.92
CA LYS A 588 12.43 -0.62 0.75
C LYS A 588 11.45 -1.76 0.48
N VAL A 589 10.72 -1.70 -0.63
CA VAL A 589 9.83 -2.80 -1.06
C VAL A 589 10.60 -3.70 -2.01
N ARG A 590 10.95 -4.90 -1.57
CA ARG A 590 11.75 -5.88 -2.32
C ARG A 590 11.38 -7.32 -1.97
N PRO A 591 11.74 -8.31 -2.80
CA PRO A 591 11.60 -9.72 -2.43
C PRO A 591 12.36 -10.01 -1.14
N ASN A 592 11.73 -10.75 -0.24
CA ASN A 592 12.37 -11.23 0.99
C ASN A 592 11.75 -12.56 1.46
N SER A 593 12.26 -13.06 2.60
CA SER A 593 11.82 -14.28 3.27
C SER A 593 10.31 -14.33 3.57
N TRP A 594 9.64 -13.19 3.68
CA TRP A 594 8.23 -13.06 4.07
C TRP A 594 7.29 -12.66 2.93
N GLY A 595 7.82 -12.21 1.80
CA GLY A 595 7.00 -11.75 0.69
C GLY A 595 7.78 -11.48 -0.58
N ASP A 596 7.23 -11.92 -1.72
CA ASP A 596 7.76 -11.57 -3.03
C ASP A 596 6.83 -10.57 -3.72
N PRO A 597 7.35 -9.41 -4.16
CA PRO A 597 6.63 -8.54 -5.07
C PRO A 597 6.17 -9.33 -6.31
N LYS A 598 4.96 -9.05 -6.78
CA LYS A 598 4.31 -9.81 -7.87
C LYS A 598 5.12 -9.79 -9.17
N ARG A 599 6.01 -8.80 -9.37
CA ARG A 599 6.91 -8.60 -10.53
C ARG A 599 8.17 -7.83 -10.09
N THR A 600 9.27 -7.92 -10.85
CA THR A 600 10.51 -7.13 -10.62
C THR A 600 10.24 -5.62 -10.58
N ALA A 601 9.38 -5.12 -11.48
CA ALA A 601 8.89 -3.73 -11.52
C ALA A 601 8.11 -3.25 -10.28
N SER A 602 7.88 -4.11 -9.28
CA SER A 602 7.28 -3.72 -8.00
C SER A 602 8.30 -3.25 -6.97
N ARG A 603 9.61 -3.44 -7.24
CA ARG A 603 10.70 -2.96 -6.38
C ARG A 603 10.75 -1.43 -6.38
N ARG A 604 10.79 -0.84 -5.19
CA ARG A 604 10.81 0.63 -5.02
C ARG A 604 11.17 1.03 -3.61
N ASN A 605 11.70 2.25 -3.49
CA ASN A 605 11.93 2.93 -2.22
C ASN A 605 10.82 3.96 -2.00
N ILE A 606 10.22 3.95 -0.81
CA ILE A 606 9.15 4.88 -0.45
C ILE A 606 9.63 5.71 0.74
N SER A 607 10.00 6.97 0.48
CA SER A 607 10.22 7.96 1.54
C SER A 607 8.86 8.41 2.10
N VAL A 608 8.61 8.09 3.36
CA VAL A 608 7.33 8.40 4.01
C VAL A 608 7.27 9.83 4.57
N ARG A 609 8.43 10.53 4.66
CA ARG A 609 8.54 11.91 5.16
C ARG A 609 7.60 12.89 4.45
N TYR A 610 7.44 12.72 3.15
CA TYR A 610 6.64 13.61 2.31
C TYR A 610 5.16 13.23 2.26
N LEU A 611 4.81 12.00 2.67
CA LEU A 611 3.48 11.42 2.49
C LEU A 611 2.62 11.49 3.75
N LEU A 612 3.25 11.45 4.92
CA LEU A 612 2.59 11.55 6.22
C LEU A 612 2.44 13.02 6.63
N SER A 613 1.45 13.31 7.48
CA SER A 613 1.45 14.55 8.25
C SER A 613 2.68 14.61 9.17
N ASP A 614 3.12 15.81 9.54
CA ASP A 614 4.30 15.97 10.40
C ASP A 614 4.14 15.23 11.75
N VAL A 615 2.92 15.18 12.28
CA VAL A 615 2.59 14.45 13.53
C VAL A 615 2.67 12.94 13.33
N GLU A 616 2.08 12.41 12.26
CA GLU A 616 2.15 10.97 11.94
C GLU A 616 3.58 10.53 11.69
N TYR A 617 4.35 11.32 10.93
CA TYR A 617 5.75 11.05 10.63
C TYR A 617 6.59 10.98 11.90
N ARG A 618 6.52 12.00 12.77
CA ARG A 618 7.30 12.05 14.00
C ARG A 618 7.03 10.84 14.89
N LYS A 619 5.77 10.46 15.06
CA LYS A 619 5.37 9.30 15.87
C LYS A 619 5.87 7.99 15.27
N LEU A 620 5.77 7.82 13.95
CA LEU A 620 6.27 6.63 13.27
C LEU A 620 7.79 6.54 13.33
N TYR A 621 8.49 7.65 13.10
CA TYR A 621 9.95 7.74 13.14
C TYR A 621 10.49 7.38 14.52
N GLN A 622 9.93 7.98 15.58
CA GLN A 622 10.29 7.66 16.97
C GLN A 622 10.04 6.20 17.31
N TRP A 623 8.90 5.64 16.87
CA TRP A 623 8.60 4.22 17.08
C TRP A 623 9.64 3.32 16.41
N ILE A 624 10.00 3.58 15.14
CA ILE A 624 11.00 2.78 14.40
C ILE A 624 12.39 2.91 14.99
N LEU A 625 12.81 4.10 15.42
CA LEU A 625 14.08 4.28 16.12
C LEU A 625 14.13 3.47 17.41
N GLY A 626 13.04 3.47 18.19
CA GLY A 626 12.91 2.60 19.36
C GLY A 626 13.00 1.11 19.02
N LEU A 627 12.49 0.68 17.86
CA LEU A 627 12.66 -0.70 17.39
C LEU A 627 14.13 -1.02 17.06
N LYS A 628 14.82 -0.14 16.34
CA LYS A 628 16.23 -0.33 15.98
C LYS A 628 17.16 -0.33 17.20
N ALA A 629 16.83 0.48 18.21
CA ALA A 629 17.52 0.51 19.50
C ALA A 629 17.59 -0.85 20.20
N MET A 630 16.54 -1.67 20.02
CA MET A 630 16.45 -2.99 20.63
C MET A 630 17.36 -4.04 19.97
N SER A 631 18.18 -3.66 18.98
CA SER A 631 19.07 -4.58 18.25
C SER A 631 18.32 -5.84 17.78
N LEU A 632 17.12 -5.64 17.23
CA LEU A 632 16.30 -6.71 16.67
C LEU A 632 17.04 -7.35 15.49
N PRO A 633 16.83 -8.65 15.24
CA PRO A 633 17.35 -9.30 14.04
C PRO A 633 16.95 -8.54 12.77
N ALA A 634 17.88 -8.43 11.83
CA ALA A 634 17.67 -7.81 10.52
C ALA A 634 16.44 -8.41 9.79
N GLU A 635 16.25 -9.72 9.93
CA GLU A 635 15.17 -10.51 9.30
C GLU A 635 13.81 -10.42 9.98
N GLU A 636 13.72 -9.80 11.17
CA GLU A 636 12.44 -9.72 11.89
C GLU A 636 11.46 -8.82 11.12
N PRO A 637 10.19 -9.25 10.93
CA PRO A 637 9.15 -8.39 10.40
C PRO A 637 8.98 -7.14 11.26
N LEU A 638 9.00 -5.96 10.62
CA LEU A 638 8.85 -4.67 11.31
C LEU A 638 7.50 -4.61 12.07
N PHE A 639 6.44 -5.10 11.41
CA PHE A 639 5.09 -5.17 11.95
C PHE A 639 4.79 -6.56 12.48
N THR A 640 4.98 -6.76 13.78
CA THR A 640 4.59 -7.97 14.53
C THR A 640 4.03 -7.60 15.89
N PHE A 641 3.20 -8.49 16.46
CA PHE A 641 2.70 -8.38 17.83
C PHE A 641 3.64 -9.00 18.86
N LEU A 642 4.56 -9.86 18.44
CA LEU A 642 5.51 -10.55 19.31
C LEU A 642 6.92 -10.22 18.84
N ARG A 643 7.69 -9.52 19.69
CA ARG A 643 9.07 -9.14 19.38
C ARG A 643 10.01 -10.31 19.61
N GLY A 644 11.03 -10.44 18.75
CA GLY A 644 11.94 -11.58 18.75
C GLY A 644 11.33 -12.85 18.17
N ALA A 645 10.17 -12.75 17.54
CA ALA A 645 9.54 -13.83 16.80
C ALA A 645 9.64 -13.56 15.30
N LEU A 646 10.08 -14.56 14.53
CA LEU A 646 10.12 -14.54 13.08
C LEU A 646 8.74 -14.86 12.50
N LEU A 647 7.73 -14.03 12.79
CA LEU A 647 6.40 -14.23 12.22
C LEU A 647 5.70 -12.90 11.90
N PRO A 648 5.36 -12.64 10.62
CA PRO A 648 4.61 -11.45 10.23
C PRO A 648 3.14 -11.58 10.64
N LEU A 649 2.44 -10.45 10.72
CA LEU A 649 0.99 -10.47 10.96
C LEU A 649 0.24 -11.11 9.79
N ASN A 650 -0.78 -11.90 10.11
CA ASN A 650 -1.64 -12.50 9.09
C ASN A 650 -2.42 -11.42 8.34
N LYS A 651 -2.11 -11.25 7.04
CA LYS A 651 -2.72 -10.25 6.15
C LYS A 651 -4.25 -10.33 6.06
N HIS A 652 -4.82 -11.53 6.18
CA HIS A 652 -6.27 -11.74 6.10
C HIS A 652 -6.96 -11.27 7.38
N VAL A 653 -6.36 -11.54 8.55
CA VAL A 653 -6.88 -11.08 9.84
C VAL A 653 -6.84 -9.55 9.91
N VAL A 654 -5.67 -8.95 9.65
CA VAL A 654 -5.51 -7.49 9.67
C VAL A 654 -6.39 -6.84 8.61
N GLY A 655 -6.45 -7.41 7.40
CA GLY A 655 -7.27 -6.89 6.32
C GLY A 655 -8.77 -6.94 6.62
N HIS A 656 -9.26 -8.03 7.22
CA HIS A 656 -10.65 -8.15 7.65
C HIS A 656 -11.00 -7.16 8.77
N PHE A 657 -10.09 -6.97 9.73
CA PHE A 657 -10.27 -5.99 10.79
C PHE A 657 -10.40 -4.57 10.24
N ILE A 658 -9.47 -4.14 9.38
CA ILE A 658 -9.53 -2.82 8.72
C ILE A 658 -10.82 -2.63 7.92
N ALA A 659 -11.24 -3.65 7.16
CA ALA A 659 -12.50 -3.61 6.42
C ALA A 659 -13.72 -3.46 7.34
N THR A 660 -13.70 -4.12 8.50
CA THR A 660 -14.76 -4.03 9.51
C THR A 660 -14.83 -2.65 10.12
N VAL A 661 -13.68 -2.08 10.51
CA VAL A 661 -13.59 -0.71 11.03
C VAL A 661 -14.16 0.28 10.03
N LEU A 662 -13.68 0.26 8.78
CA LEU A 662 -14.16 1.16 7.72
C LEU A 662 -15.67 1.01 7.49
N ARG A 663 -16.17 -0.23 7.49
CA ARG A 663 -17.61 -0.51 7.30
C ARG A 663 -18.46 0.06 8.43
N GLN A 664 -18.03 -0.11 9.67
CA GLN A 664 -18.79 0.38 10.82
C GLN A 664 -18.74 1.92 10.89
N CYS A 665 -17.57 2.53 10.66
CA CYS A 665 -17.43 3.98 10.72
C CYS A 665 -18.15 4.72 9.59
N SER A 666 -18.35 4.05 8.45
CA SER A 666 -19.06 4.59 7.28
C SER A 666 -20.58 4.35 7.27
N GLY A 667 -21.14 3.77 8.33
CA GLY A 667 -22.58 3.46 8.38
C GLY A 667 -23.00 2.29 7.48
N GLY A 668 -22.06 1.41 7.10
CA GLY A 668 -22.36 0.15 6.41
C GLY A 668 -21.74 -0.02 5.02
N LEU A 669 -21.05 0.99 4.49
CA LEU A 669 -20.40 0.91 3.19
C LEU A 669 -19.29 -0.15 3.21
N LYS A 670 -19.23 -0.97 2.16
CA LYS A 670 -18.29 -2.09 2.10
C LYS A 670 -16.96 -1.61 1.53
N PHE A 671 -15.99 -1.33 2.39
CA PHE A 671 -14.61 -1.06 1.98
C PHE A 671 -13.70 -2.29 2.12
N SER A 672 -12.59 -2.28 1.39
CA SER A 672 -11.47 -3.20 1.53
C SER A 672 -10.19 -2.42 1.85
N PRO A 673 -9.15 -3.06 2.43
CA PRO A 673 -7.85 -2.42 2.62
C PRO A 673 -7.23 -1.90 1.32
N HIS A 674 -7.57 -2.50 0.17
CA HIS A 674 -7.09 -2.04 -1.12
C HIS A 674 -7.70 -0.69 -1.53
N ASP A 675 -8.89 -0.36 -1.02
CA ASP A 675 -9.59 0.88 -1.33
C ASP A 675 -8.83 2.11 -0.76
N LEU A 676 -8.01 1.92 0.29
CA LEU A 676 -7.09 2.94 0.80
C LEU A 676 -6.04 3.34 -0.24
N ARG A 677 -5.57 2.36 -1.05
CA ARG A 677 -4.66 2.62 -2.16
C ARG A 677 -5.36 3.31 -3.33
N HIS A 678 -6.60 2.92 -3.66
CA HIS A 678 -7.42 3.63 -4.64
C HIS A 678 -7.57 5.10 -4.27
N THR A 679 -7.88 5.35 -2.99
CA THR A 679 -7.98 6.69 -2.42
C THR A 679 -6.70 7.47 -2.62
N ARG A 680 -5.56 6.92 -2.16
CA ARG A 680 -4.28 7.63 -2.24
C ARG A 680 -3.90 7.99 -3.67
N PHE A 681 -4.10 7.06 -4.60
CA PHE A 681 -3.71 7.27 -5.98
C PHE A 681 -4.65 8.22 -6.72
N SER A 682 -5.94 8.17 -6.41
CA SER A 682 -6.91 9.18 -6.86
C SER A 682 -6.52 10.58 -6.39
N GLU A 683 -6.09 10.75 -5.13
CA GLU A 683 -5.60 12.04 -4.62
C GLU A 683 -4.30 12.50 -5.30
N MET A 684 -3.37 11.58 -5.51
CA MET A 684 -2.10 11.88 -6.20
C MET A 684 -2.31 12.32 -7.65
N GLN A 685 -3.44 11.99 -8.28
CA GLN A 685 -3.79 12.52 -9.60
C GLN A 685 -3.90 14.05 -9.59
N PHE A 686 -4.57 14.63 -8.58
CA PHE A 686 -4.64 16.09 -8.44
C PHE A 686 -3.24 16.69 -8.29
N ILE A 687 -2.37 16.04 -7.52
CA ILE A 687 -0.98 16.48 -7.32
C ILE A 687 -0.20 16.44 -8.64
N ALA A 688 -0.30 15.34 -9.39
CA ALA A 688 0.34 15.17 -10.69
C ALA A 688 -0.06 16.31 -11.65
N GLU A 689 -1.35 16.62 -11.69
CA GLU A 689 -1.94 17.65 -12.56
C GLU A 689 -1.76 19.07 -12.03
N GLY A 690 -1.30 19.23 -10.78
CA GLY A 690 -1.09 20.55 -10.15
C GLY A 690 -2.38 21.20 -9.63
N GLU A 691 -3.46 20.43 -9.48
CA GLU A 691 -4.77 20.91 -9.05
C GLU A 691 -4.90 20.95 -7.53
N PHE A 692 -4.06 21.78 -6.89
CA PHE A 692 -3.94 21.83 -5.43
C PHE A 692 -5.20 22.34 -4.71
N ASN A 693 -5.97 23.23 -5.33
CA ASN A 693 -7.22 23.73 -4.77
C ASN A 693 -8.29 22.65 -4.69
N TRP A 694 -8.33 21.74 -5.67
CA TRP A 694 -9.23 20.59 -5.64
C TRP A 694 -8.69 19.49 -4.73
N PHE A 695 -7.38 19.29 -4.71
CA PHE A 695 -6.73 18.38 -3.77
C PHE A 695 -7.14 18.66 -2.31
N SER A 696 -7.10 19.92 -1.86
CA SER A 696 -7.44 20.30 -0.48
C SER A 696 -8.92 20.08 -0.12
N ARG A 697 -9.80 19.94 -1.12
CA ARG A 697 -11.21 19.58 -0.90
C ARG A 697 -11.38 18.10 -0.61
N PHE A 698 -10.49 17.23 -1.07
CA PHE A 698 -10.64 15.77 -0.91
C PHE A 698 -9.66 15.19 0.12
N SER A 699 -8.44 15.73 0.19
CA SER A 699 -7.38 15.30 1.11
C SER A 699 -7.24 16.26 2.30
N ASP A 700 -6.77 15.73 3.43
CA ASP A 700 -6.42 16.46 4.65
C ASP A 700 -4.94 16.89 4.71
N LEU A 701 -4.13 16.54 3.69
CA LEU A 701 -2.75 17.04 3.59
C LEU A 701 -2.71 18.51 3.16
N SER A 702 -1.68 19.23 3.59
CA SER A 702 -1.50 20.64 3.21
C SER A 702 -1.10 20.80 1.74
N VAL A 703 -1.37 21.97 1.17
CA VAL A 703 -0.96 22.30 -0.21
C VAL A 703 0.57 22.31 -0.34
N GLU A 704 1.29 22.73 0.69
CA GLU A 704 2.75 22.73 0.74
C GLU A 704 3.30 21.30 0.73
N GLN A 705 2.65 20.38 1.47
CA GLN A 705 2.97 18.95 1.40
C GLN A 705 2.71 18.39 0.01
N ALA A 706 1.57 18.72 -0.62
CA ALA A 706 1.26 18.30 -1.98
C ALA A 706 2.31 18.79 -2.99
N LYS A 707 2.75 20.05 -2.88
CA LYS A 707 3.84 20.61 -3.69
C LYS A 707 5.16 19.87 -3.46
N ARG A 708 5.49 19.50 -2.21
CA ARG A 708 6.67 18.68 -1.90
C ARG A 708 6.57 17.28 -2.52
N ILE A 709 5.41 16.62 -2.44
CA ILE A 709 5.15 15.33 -3.09
C ILE A 709 5.35 15.45 -4.60
N LYS A 710 4.77 16.50 -5.23
CA LYS A 710 4.96 16.75 -6.66
C LYS A 710 6.43 16.86 -7.02
N LYS A 711 7.19 17.63 -6.24
CA LYS A 711 8.61 17.88 -6.46
C LYS A 711 9.48 16.65 -6.25
N ARG A 712 9.30 15.95 -5.12
CA ARG A 712 10.21 14.88 -4.67
C ARG A 712 9.82 13.48 -5.15
N ILE A 713 8.54 13.22 -5.38
CA ILE A 713 8.03 11.89 -5.76
C ILE A 713 7.58 11.85 -7.22
N LEU A 714 6.93 12.91 -7.72
CA LEU A 714 6.34 12.92 -9.07
C LEU A 714 7.18 13.66 -10.12
N GLY A 715 8.43 14.04 -9.81
CA GLY A 715 9.38 14.54 -10.79
C GLY A 715 9.30 16.04 -11.12
N GLY A 716 8.76 16.89 -10.23
CA GLY A 716 9.05 18.33 -10.27
C GLY A 716 8.04 19.20 -11.01
N GLU A 717 7.93 19.05 -12.33
CA GLU A 717 7.30 20.05 -13.19
C GLU A 717 5.88 19.67 -13.63
N THR A 718 4.94 20.64 -13.57
CA THR A 718 3.58 20.48 -14.11
C THR A 718 3.66 20.24 -15.61
N GLY A 719 3.06 19.14 -16.07
CA GLY A 719 3.02 18.83 -17.50
C GLY A 719 4.22 18.08 -18.05
N SER A 720 5.17 17.68 -17.21
CA SER A 720 6.23 16.77 -17.64
C SER A 720 5.62 15.43 -18.08
N PRO A 721 5.95 14.93 -19.29
CA PRO A 721 5.54 13.58 -19.70
C PRO A 721 5.99 12.50 -18.71
N ARG A 722 6.99 12.79 -17.87
CA ARG A 722 7.53 11.88 -16.85
C ARG A 722 6.67 11.79 -15.58
N THR A 723 5.76 12.72 -15.32
CA THR A 723 5.03 12.77 -14.03
C THR A 723 4.23 11.49 -13.75
N TYR A 724 3.39 11.05 -14.70
CA TYR A 724 2.60 9.82 -14.55
C TYR A 724 3.45 8.55 -14.56
N TYR A 725 4.66 8.66 -15.07
CA TYR A 725 5.63 7.59 -15.09
C TYR A 725 6.37 7.44 -13.78
N CYS A 726 6.82 8.54 -13.18
CA CYS A 726 7.26 8.58 -11.79
C CYS A 726 6.13 8.07 -10.87
N PHE A 727 4.89 8.43 -11.16
CA PHE A 727 3.72 7.92 -10.42
C PHE A 727 3.55 6.41 -10.57
N ALA A 728 3.74 5.85 -11.77
CA ALA A 728 3.70 4.41 -12.00
C ALA A 728 4.81 3.68 -11.21
N VAL A 729 6.04 4.20 -11.25
CA VAL A 729 7.19 3.65 -10.48
C VAL A 729 6.92 3.70 -8.97
N PHE A 730 6.49 4.84 -8.45
CA PHE A 730 6.06 4.99 -7.05
C PHE A 730 4.99 3.97 -6.65
N SER A 731 4.10 3.65 -7.60
CA SER A 731 3.03 2.70 -7.40
C SER A 731 3.47 1.24 -7.60
N GLY A 732 4.69 0.96 -8.08
CA GLY A 732 5.12 -0.40 -8.45
C GLY A 732 4.34 -0.94 -9.66
N HIS A 733 4.11 -0.09 -10.66
CA HIS A 733 3.51 -0.41 -11.95
C HIS A 733 4.51 -0.14 -13.08
N LEU A 734 4.49 -1.01 -14.09
CA LEU A 734 5.35 -0.88 -15.27
C LEU A 734 4.94 0.29 -16.16
N THR A 735 3.63 0.59 -16.23
CA THR A 735 3.09 1.69 -17.02
C THR A 735 2.01 2.47 -16.25
N PRO A 736 1.70 3.71 -16.66
CA PRO A 736 0.60 4.48 -16.11
C PRO A 736 -0.78 3.95 -16.51
N TYR A 737 -0.87 3.03 -17.49
CA TYR A 737 -2.16 2.49 -17.91
C TYR A 737 -2.85 1.74 -16.78
N GLU A 738 -2.10 0.96 -16.00
CA GLU A 738 -2.64 0.31 -14.81
C GLU A 738 -3.19 1.31 -13.79
N LEU A 739 -2.59 2.50 -13.69
CA LEU A 739 -3.10 3.58 -12.84
C LEU A 739 -4.47 4.05 -13.33
N VAL A 740 -4.56 4.44 -14.61
CA VAL A 740 -5.80 4.96 -15.21
C VAL A 740 -6.92 3.93 -15.17
N HIS A 741 -6.62 2.68 -15.56
CA HIS A 741 -7.60 1.61 -15.60
C HIS A 741 -8.19 1.28 -14.23
N THR A 742 -7.39 1.37 -13.17
CA THR A 742 -7.76 0.79 -11.87
C THR A 742 -7.98 1.83 -10.77
N TYR A 743 -7.21 2.92 -10.71
CA TYR A 743 -7.11 3.76 -9.51
C TYR A 743 -7.47 5.24 -9.70
N LEU A 744 -7.40 5.80 -10.92
CA LEU A 744 -7.58 7.25 -11.16
C LEU A 744 -9.04 7.64 -11.37
N HIS A 745 -9.80 7.79 -10.28
CA HIS A 745 -11.25 7.94 -10.32
C HIS A 745 -11.76 9.38 -10.50
N PHE A 746 -10.89 10.39 -10.37
CA PHE A 746 -11.24 11.83 -10.52
C PHE A 746 -10.91 12.40 -11.90
N THR A 747 -10.54 11.55 -12.87
CA THR A 747 -10.12 11.98 -14.22
C THR A 747 -11.11 12.92 -14.90
N GLY A 748 -12.42 12.64 -14.82
CA GLY A 748 -13.46 13.51 -15.41
C GLY A 748 -13.57 14.88 -14.73
N LEU A 749 -13.45 14.92 -13.41
CA LEU A 749 -13.44 16.18 -12.64
C LEU A 749 -12.20 17.01 -13.00
N ILE A 750 -11.01 16.40 -12.98
CA ILE A 750 -9.75 17.09 -13.26
C ILE A 750 -9.73 17.62 -14.71
N ALA A 751 -10.20 16.84 -15.68
CA ALA A 751 -10.32 17.29 -17.06
C ALA A 751 -11.21 18.53 -17.16
N TRP A 752 -12.36 18.54 -16.48
CA TRP A 752 -13.23 19.70 -16.44
C TRP A 752 -12.59 20.92 -15.76
N VAL A 753 -11.83 20.75 -14.66
CA VAL A 753 -11.10 21.85 -14.03
C VAL A 753 -10.11 22.49 -15.01
N LYS A 754 -9.37 21.66 -15.78
CA LYS A 754 -8.45 22.15 -16.81
C LYS A 754 -9.16 22.85 -17.96
N ILE A 755 -10.30 22.32 -18.40
CA ILE A 755 -11.10 22.90 -19.50
C ILE A 755 -11.75 24.23 -19.08
N THR A 756 -12.24 24.31 -17.84
CA THR A 756 -12.89 25.52 -17.32
C THR A 756 -11.92 26.63 -16.94
N GLY A 757 -10.63 26.31 -16.78
CA GLY A 757 -9.55 27.30 -16.71
C GLY A 757 -9.29 28.06 -18.01
N ARG A 758 -10.03 27.75 -19.10
CA ARG A 758 -9.91 28.48 -20.36
C ARG A 758 -10.24 29.96 -20.20
N LYS A 759 -9.43 30.79 -20.85
CA LYS A 759 -9.69 32.22 -20.99
C LYS A 759 -10.37 32.43 -22.34
N LYS A 760 -11.69 32.59 -22.33
CA LYS A 760 -12.45 32.92 -23.54
C LYS A 760 -13.50 33.96 -23.20
N VAL A 761 -13.45 35.05 -23.96
CA VAL A 761 -14.46 36.10 -24.01
C VAL A 761 -15.35 35.80 -25.21
N VAL A 762 -16.66 35.88 -25.02
CA VAL A 762 -17.66 35.72 -26.08
C VAL A 762 -18.37 37.03 -26.34
N SER A 763 -18.78 37.26 -27.59
CA SER A 763 -19.61 38.42 -27.92
C SER A 763 -20.97 38.33 -27.22
N LEU A 764 -21.67 39.46 -27.06
CA LEU A 764 -23.01 39.47 -26.48
C LEU A 764 -24.01 38.66 -27.31
N ASP A 765 -23.85 38.66 -28.63
CA ASP A 765 -24.68 37.88 -29.55
C ASP A 765 -24.40 36.38 -29.41
N GLU A 766 -23.12 35.97 -29.39
CA GLU A 766 -22.75 34.57 -29.14
C GLU A 766 -23.28 34.10 -27.77
N ALA A 767 -23.09 34.90 -26.71
CA ALA A 767 -23.59 34.60 -25.37
C ALA A 767 -25.11 34.45 -25.35
N LYS A 768 -25.85 35.31 -26.04
CA LYS A 768 -27.31 35.24 -26.17
C LYS A 768 -27.75 33.96 -26.86
N VAL A 769 -27.00 33.51 -27.87
CA VAL A 769 -27.30 32.29 -28.62
C VAL A 769 -27.22 31.06 -27.73
N PHE A 770 -26.21 30.86 -26.88
CA PHE A 770 -26.14 29.61 -26.11
C PHE A 770 -26.71 29.68 -24.68
N SER A 771 -26.68 30.84 -24.00
CA SER A 771 -26.91 30.89 -22.54
C SER A 771 -28.38 30.94 -22.11
N ASN A 772 -29.30 31.23 -23.03
CA ASN A 772 -30.72 31.54 -22.76
C ASN A 772 -30.93 32.75 -21.82
N LEU A 773 -29.92 33.61 -21.65
CA LEU A 773 -30.01 34.82 -20.82
C LEU A 773 -30.60 35.99 -21.62
N SER A 774 -31.39 36.84 -20.94
CA SER A 774 -31.92 38.06 -21.56
C SER A 774 -30.81 39.04 -21.95
N THR A 775 -31.01 39.82 -23.02
CA THR A 775 -30.08 40.87 -23.45
C THR A 775 -29.80 41.87 -22.32
N ARG A 776 -30.81 42.24 -21.52
CA ARG A 776 -30.62 43.08 -20.33
C ARG A 776 -29.64 42.46 -19.34
N ARG A 777 -29.74 41.15 -19.08
CA ARG A 777 -28.85 40.47 -18.14
C ARG A 777 -27.43 40.36 -18.70
N LEU A 778 -27.27 40.10 -19.99
CA LEU A 778 -25.96 40.05 -20.63
C LEU A 778 -25.27 41.42 -20.61
N ASN A 779 -25.98 42.50 -20.93
CA ASN A 779 -25.47 43.87 -20.80
C ASN A 779 -25.05 44.20 -19.37
N GLN A 780 -25.82 43.77 -18.36
CA GLN A 780 -25.42 43.95 -16.95
C GLN A 780 -24.11 43.23 -16.62
N LEU A 781 -23.87 42.06 -17.21
CA LEU A 781 -22.65 41.29 -16.97
C LEU A 781 -21.46 41.86 -17.73
N SER A 782 -21.64 42.40 -18.94
CA SER A 782 -20.53 43.05 -19.67
C SER A 782 -19.99 44.30 -18.94
N TYR A 783 -20.84 45.05 -18.23
CA TYR A 783 -20.38 46.17 -17.41
C TYR A 783 -19.44 45.77 -16.26
N THR A 784 -19.39 44.48 -15.88
CA THR A 784 -18.44 44.00 -14.85
C THR A 784 -17.02 43.80 -15.40
N GLU A 785 -16.86 43.80 -16.73
CA GLU A 785 -15.57 43.74 -17.42
C GLU A 785 -15.53 44.77 -18.57
N PRO A 786 -15.53 46.09 -18.28
CA PRO A 786 -15.67 47.13 -19.30
C PRO A 786 -14.48 47.22 -20.27
N GLU A 787 -13.35 46.59 -19.93
CA GLU A 787 -12.15 46.52 -20.78
C GLU A 787 -12.26 45.45 -21.88
N ASN A 788 -13.24 44.54 -21.80
CA ASN A 788 -13.45 43.47 -22.77
C ASN A 788 -14.54 43.83 -23.78
N GLU A 789 -14.33 43.59 -25.07
CA GLU A 789 -15.36 43.67 -26.13
C GLU A 789 -16.35 42.48 -26.08
N GLY A 790 -16.84 42.10 -24.89
CA GLY A 790 -17.70 40.94 -24.69
C GLY A 790 -17.90 40.57 -23.22
N VAL A 791 -18.20 39.29 -22.96
CA VAL A 791 -18.34 38.76 -21.59
C VAL A 791 -17.49 37.50 -21.44
N SER A 792 -16.67 37.44 -20.39
CA SER A 792 -15.95 36.21 -20.04
C SER A 792 -16.91 35.05 -19.70
N ILE A 793 -16.58 33.85 -20.17
CA ILE A 793 -17.36 32.63 -19.87
C ILE A 793 -17.42 32.33 -18.36
N GLU A 794 -16.39 32.72 -17.60
CA GLU A 794 -16.37 32.53 -16.15
C GLU A 794 -17.56 33.25 -15.48
N ILE A 795 -17.82 34.49 -15.90
CA ILE A 795 -18.93 35.31 -15.41
C ILE A 795 -20.30 34.73 -15.79
N LEU A 796 -20.40 34.14 -16.99
CA LEU A 796 -21.63 33.50 -17.48
C LEU A 796 -21.98 32.21 -16.71
N THR A 797 -21.01 31.58 -16.04
CA THR A 797 -21.21 30.29 -15.37
C THR A 797 -22.29 30.36 -14.30
N LYS A 798 -22.22 31.34 -13.38
CA LYS A 798 -23.17 31.49 -12.27
C LYS A 798 -24.64 31.68 -12.73
N PRO A 799 -24.97 32.60 -13.66
CA PRO A 799 -26.34 32.75 -14.13
C PRO A 799 -26.85 31.52 -14.90
N ILE A 800 -26.01 30.86 -15.72
CA ILE A 800 -26.37 29.61 -16.41
C ILE A 800 -26.70 28.51 -15.40
N VAL A 801 -25.85 28.32 -14.39
CA VAL A 801 -26.06 27.31 -13.34
C VAL A 801 -27.32 27.62 -12.52
N CYS A 802 -27.61 28.90 -12.22
CA CYS A 802 -28.85 29.30 -11.57
C CYS A 802 -30.09 28.92 -12.38
N PHE A 803 -30.08 29.14 -13.70
CA PHE A 803 -31.15 28.72 -14.59
C PHE A 803 -31.33 27.20 -14.60
N LEU A 804 -30.25 26.44 -14.54
CA LEU A 804 -30.29 24.99 -14.58
C LEU A 804 -30.79 24.30 -13.31
N LYS A 805 -31.00 25.03 -12.20
CA LYS A 805 -31.34 24.44 -10.89
C LYS A 805 -32.61 23.57 -10.96
N ASP A 806 -33.61 23.98 -11.73
CA ASP A 806 -34.88 23.27 -11.85
C ASP A 806 -34.73 21.91 -12.56
N PHE A 807 -33.72 21.78 -13.42
CA PHE A 807 -33.37 20.56 -14.14
C PHE A 807 -32.36 19.68 -13.39
N THR A 808 -32.01 20.03 -12.14
CA THR A 808 -31.02 19.29 -11.36
C THR A 808 -31.63 18.44 -10.25
N SER A 809 -31.04 17.27 -10.03
CA SER A 809 -31.23 16.51 -8.79
C SER A 809 -30.18 16.96 -7.78
N LEU A 810 -30.62 17.53 -6.64
CA LEU A 810 -29.71 17.87 -5.54
C LEU A 810 -29.27 16.59 -4.83
N VAL A 811 -27.97 16.30 -4.92
CA VAL A 811 -27.40 15.03 -4.46
C VAL A 811 -26.82 15.14 -3.06
N ALA A 812 -26.10 16.23 -2.77
CA ALA A 812 -25.52 16.48 -1.46
C ALA A 812 -25.28 17.98 -1.26
N ARG A 813 -25.30 18.43 0.00
CA ARG A 813 -24.77 19.74 0.40
C ARG A 813 -23.62 19.47 1.35
N ARG A 814 -22.41 19.82 0.92
CA ARG A 814 -21.23 19.67 1.76
C ARG A 814 -21.34 20.67 2.90
N ARG A 815 -21.50 20.21 4.13
CA ARG A 815 -21.57 21.09 5.30
C ARG A 815 -20.18 21.62 5.57
N ARG A 816 -20.07 22.93 5.83
CA ARG A 816 -18.83 23.58 6.28
C ARG A 816 -18.25 22.72 7.40
N LYS A 817 -16.97 22.33 7.27
CA LYS A 817 -16.23 21.66 8.34
C LYS A 817 -16.44 22.53 9.58
N VAL A 818 -17.25 22.07 10.55
CA VAL A 818 -17.22 22.67 11.89
C VAL A 818 -15.83 22.29 12.35
N ILE A 819 -14.89 23.22 12.16
CA ILE A 819 -13.61 23.20 12.86
C ILE A 819 -13.99 23.48 14.31
N GLY A 820 -14.57 22.47 14.96
CA GLY A 820 -14.37 22.30 16.37
C GLY A 820 -12.87 22.21 16.50
N SER A 821 -12.30 23.21 17.15
CA SER A 821 -10.93 23.23 17.64
C SER A 821 -10.72 22.02 18.55
N SER A 822 -10.53 20.87 17.95
CA SER A 822 -9.87 19.74 18.55
C SER A 822 -8.69 19.45 17.65
N SER A 823 -7.66 20.26 17.80
CA SER A 823 -6.27 19.93 17.48
C SER A 823 -5.76 18.71 18.27
N SER A 824 -6.64 17.86 18.80
CA SER A 824 -6.30 16.55 19.32
C SER A 824 -6.21 15.60 18.13
N SER A 825 -4.97 15.39 17.67
CA SER A 825 -4.61 14.28 16.80
C SER A 825 -5.32 12.99 17.26
N PRO A 826 -5.91 12.19 16.35
CA PRO A 826 -6.57 10.92 16.69
C PRO A 826 -5.60 9.86 17.22
N LEU A 827 -4.29 10.09 17.13
CA LEU A 827 -3.29 9.35 17.90
C LEU A 827 -3.36 9.87 19.33
N PRO A 828 -3.80 9.07 20.33
CA PRO A 828 -3.91 9.54 21.72
C PRO A 828 -2.64 10.27 22.09
N ILE A 829 -2.80 11.41 22.76
CA ILE A 829 -1.74 12.17 23.42
C ILE A 829 -1.26 11.31 24.59
N ALA A 830 -0.69 10.14 24.30
CA ALA A 830 0.23 9.48 25.20
C ALA A 830 1.44 10.41 25.23
N HIS A 831 1.81 10.84 26.43
CA HIS A 831 2.80 11.86 26.73
C HIS A 831 3.91 11.96 25.68
N ASP A 832 4.20 13.19 25.25
CA ASP A 832 5.21 13.63 24.25
C ASP A 832 6.67 13.41 24.74
N SER A 833 6.86 12.29 25.43
CA SER A 833 7.98 11.94 26.27
C SER A 833 8.59 10.67 25.65
N PRO A 834 9.80 10.74 25.07
CA PRO A 834 10.35 9.65 24.26
C PRO A 834 10.49 8.35 25.04
N THR A 835 10.41 7.21 24.37
CA THR A 835 10.55 5.89 25.00
C THR A 835 11.94 5.72 25.59
N HIS A 836 12.09 4.82 26.57
CA HIS A 836 13.40 4.56 27.16
C HIS A 836 14.42 4.02 26.15
N ASP A 837 13.94 3.31 25.12
CA ASP A 837 14.78 2.80 24.04
C ASP A 837 15.36 3.94 23.20
N LEU A 838 14.54 4.95 22.86
CA LEU A 838 15.01 6.13 22.16
C LEU A 838 15.98 6.94 23.02
N VAL A 839 15.67 7.16 24.30
CA VAL A 839 16.59 7.86 25.22
C VAL A 839 17.92 7.11 25.31
N ARG A 840 17.90 5.78 25.42
CA ARG A 840 19.12 4.97 25.42
C ARG A 840 19.95 5.14 24.14
N VAL A 841 19.32 5.23 22.96
CA VAL A 841 20.04 5.47 21.69
C VAL A 841 20.67 6.85 21.68
N ILE A 842 19.92 7.88 22.07
CA ILE A 842 20.43 9.25 22.17
C ILE A 842 21.67 9.28 23.06
N LEU A 843 21.60 8.63 24.22
CA LEU A 843 22.72 8.53 25.15
C LEU A 843 23.88 7.72 24.59
N ARG A 844 23.63 6.62 23.87
CA ARG A 844 24.70 5.84 23.22
C ARG A 844 25.44 6.68 22.20
N GLU A 845 24.73 7.34 21.29
CA GLU A 845 25.36 8.14 20.26
C GLU A 845 26.07 9.37 20.83
N HIS A 846 25.61 9.89 21.98
CA HIS A 846 26.38 10.88 22.72
C HIS A 846 27.74 10.34 23.18
N LEU A 847 27.75 9.13 23.74
CA LEU A 847 28.98 8.44 24.13
C LEU A 847 29.87 8.10 22.93
N ASP A 848 29.28 7.87 21.76
CA ASP A 848 29.99 7.69 20.48
C ASP A 848 30.51 9.02 19.88
N GLY A 849 30.32 10.16 20.56
CA GLY A 849 30.93 11.44 20.23
C GLY A 849 30.00 12.50 19.63
N LEU A 850 28.68 12.26 19.51
CA LEU A 850 27.75 13.27 19.00
C LEU A 850 27.45 14.34 20.08
N SER A 851 27.47 15.61 19.66
CA SER A 851 27.08 16.73 20.53
C SER A 851 25.58 16.74 20.82
N VAL A 852 25.20 17.32 21.96
CA VAL A 852 23.79 17.53 22.35
C VAL A 852 22.99 18.25 21.24
N LEU A 853 23.59 19.24 20.56
CA LEU A 853 22.94 19.96 19.48
C LEU A 853 22.67 19.06 18.25
N GLN A 854 23.63 18.21 17.88
CA GLN A 854 23.45 17.24 16.78
C GLN A 854 22.37 16.22 17.12
N LEU A 855 22.36 15.72 18.36
CA LEU A 855 21.34 14.79 18.85
C LEU A 855 19.95 15.42 18.91
N SER A 856 19.84 16.66 19.40
CA SER A 856 18.60 17.43 19.42
C SER A 856 18.00 17.57 18.02
N ARG A 857 18.83 17.90 17.02
CA ARG A 857 18.41 17.99 15.60
C ARG A 857 18.04 16.63 15.02
N LYS A 858 18.88 15.61 15.22
CA LYS A 858 18.68 14.25 14.67
C LYS A 858 17.41 13.57 15.19
N TYR A 859 17.08 13.79 16.46
CA TYR A 859 15.95 13.13 17.14
C TYR A 859 14.74 14.03 17.37
N GLU A 860 14.76 15.26 16.82
CA GLU A 860 13.75 16.31 17.05
C GLU A 860 13.38 16.46 18.54
N GLN A 861 14.38 16.43 19.44
CA GLN A 861 14.17 16.60 20.88
C GLN A 861 14.59 18.01 21.34
N PRO A 862 13.88 18.63 22.30
CA PRO A 862 14.32 19.89 22.91
C PRO A 862 15.72 19.75 23.50
N ILE A 863 16.61 20.70 23.22
CA ILE A 863 18.02 20.64 23.63
C ILE A 863 18.17 20.45 25.15
N ALA A 864 17.43 21.24 25.95
CA ALA A 864 17.42 21.15 27.42
C ALA A 864 17.04 19.76 27.95
N ARG A 865 16.19 19.02 27.21
CA ARG A 865 15.78 17.67 27.59
C ARG A 865 16.90 16.66 27.35
N VAL A 866 17.67 16.83 26.27
CA VAL A 866 18.83 15.99 25.96
C VAL A 866 19.95 16.28 26.96
N GLU A 867 20.22 17.56 27.27
CA GLU A 867 21.17 17.99 28.31
C GLU A 867 20.84 17.37 29.67
N LYS A 868 19.55 17.36 30.04
CA LYS A 868 19.07 16.69 31.25
C LYS A 868 19.41 15.20 31.27
N TRP A 869 19.12 14.46 30.20
CA TRP A 869 19.43 13.03 30.19
C TRP A 869 20.92 12.74 30.22
N VAL A 870 21.73 13.54 29.52
CA VAL A 870 23.19 13.43 29.53
C VAL A 870 23.74 13.72 30.92
N GLY A 871 23.34 14.83 31.55
CA GLY A 871 23.76 15.17 32.90
C GLY A 871 23.34 14.13 33.93
N ASN A 872 22.11 13.59 33.83
CA ASN A 872 21.69 12.50 34.69
C ASN A 872 22.47 11.20 34.44
N LEU A 873 22.86 10.89 33.19
CA LEU A 873 23.69 9.73 32.87
C LEU A 873 25.05 9.82 33.55
N GLU A 874 25.70 10.99 33.47
CA GLU A 874 26.97 11.25 34.14
C GLU A 874 26.85 11.02 35.64
N LYS A 875 25.85 11.62 36.30
CA LYS A 875 25.61 11.44 37.73
C LYS A 875 25.32 9.98 38.10
N VAL A 876 24.45 9.31 37.35
CA VAL A 876 24.13 7.89 37.58
C VAL A 876 25.35 6.98 37.40
N SER A 877 26.28 7.32 36.51
CA SER A 877 27.52 6.58 36.30
C SER A 877 28.52 6.71 37.46
N LEU A 878 28.44 7.81 38.20
CA LEU A 878 29.29 8.12 39.36
C LEU A 878 28.74 7.58 40.69
N LEU A 879 27.52 7.01 40.71
CA LEU A 879 26.89 6.55 41.94
C LEU A 879 27.67 5.40 42.60
N GLU A 880 28.08 5.61 43.85
CA GLU A 880 28.78 4.63 44.68
C GLU A 880 27.84 3.87 45.61
N SER A 881 28.27 2.69 46.04
CA SER A 881 27.61 1.94 47.09
C SER A 881 28.01 2.40 48.49
N ARG A 882 27.20 2.07 49.51
CA ARG A 882 27.61 2.22 50.93
C ARG A 882 28.92 1.49 51.27
N SER A 883 29.41 0.62 50.37
CA SER A 883 30.69 -0.08 50.47
C SER A 883 31.77 0.50 49.52
N GLY A 884 31.61 1.73 49.01
CA GLY A 884 32.58 2.44 48.17
C GLY A 884 32.84 1.83 46.80
N ARG A 885 31.92 1.02 46.25
CA ARG A 885 32.04 0.45 44.90
C ARG A 885 31.11 1.16 43.94
N MET A 886 31.60 1.55 42.77
CA MET A 886 30.78 2.12 41.70
C MET A 886 29.66 1.14 41.33
N ARG A 887 28.39 1.57 41.41
CA ARG A 887 27.22 0.68 41.25
C ARG A 887 26.91 0.36 39.79
N ALA A 888 27.37 1.20 38.87
CA ALA A 888 27.23 1.02 37.44
C ALA A 888 28.24 0.00 36.85
N SER A 889 29.36 -0.27 37.53
CA SER A 889 30.47 -1.06 36.98
C SER A 889 30.41 -2.54 37.38
N GLY A 890 29.45 -3.28 36.83
CA GLY A 890 29.60 -4.74 36.73
C GLY A 890 30.60 -5.06 35.62
N ALA A 891 31.91 -5.02 35.92
CA ALA A 891 33.05 -5.33 35.05
C ALA A 891 33.36 -4.32 33.92
N ILE A 892 34.16 -3.28 34.23
CA ILE A 892 34.75 -2.39 33.22
C ILE A 892 36.21 -2.10 33.60
N PRO A 893 37.19 -2.25 32.69
CA PRO A 893 38.56 -1.74 32.85
C PRO A 893 38.59 -0.23 33.06
N ALA A 894 39.56 0.29 33.82
CA ALA A 894 39.65 1.71 34.22
C ALA A 894 39.70 2.73 33.06
N GLU A 895 39.94 2.25 31.85
CA GLU A 895 40.06 3.01 30.59
C GLU A 895 38.71 3.42 29.94
N TYR A 896 37.57 2.92 30.46
CA TYR A 896 36.21 3.28 29.97
C TYR A 896 35.33 3.95 31.03
N ALA A 897 35.93 4.62 32.02
CA ALA A 897 35.20 5.27 33.13
C ALA A 897 34.29 6.44 32.69
N SER A 898 34.47 6.98 31.48
CA SER A 898 33.56 7.97 30.89
C SER A 898 32.42 7.28 30.13
N GLY A 899 31.23 7.21 30.74
CA GLY A 899 30.00 6.93 30.01
C GLY A 899 29.50 5.49 30.01
N TYR A 900 28.89 5.06 31.12
CA TYR A 900 28.27 3.74 31.21
C TYR A 900 26.77 3.77 30.91
N LEU A 901 26.31 2.92 30.00
CA LEU A 901 24.88 2.64 29.79
C LEU A 901 24.43 1.38 30.54
N PRO A 902 23.26 1.38 31.23
CA PRO A 902 22.75 0.20 31.93
C PRO A 902 22.66 -1.03 31.02
N PRO A 903 22.97 -2.25 31.46
CA PRO A 903 22.98 -3.42 30.58
C PRO A 903 21.55 -3.82 30.23
N LEU A 904 21.26 -4.00 28.93
CA LEU A 904 19.94 -4.42 28.48
C LEU A 904 19.60 -5.81 29.05
N PRO A 905 18.34 -6.06 29.45
CA PRO A 905 17.92 -7.40 29.80
C PRO A 905 17.93 -8.31 28.56
N GLU A 906 17.74 -9.60 28.79
CA GLU A 906 17.68 -10.59 27.72
C GLU A 906 16.56 -10.26 26.72
N ARG A 907 16.73 -10.68 25.46
CA ARG A 907 15.84 -10.31 24.36
C ARG A 907 14.36 -10.58 24.68
N GLY A 908 14.05 -11.73 25.31
CA GLY A 908 12.67 -12.10 25.68
C GLY A 908 12.03 -11.22 26.77
N GLU A 909 12.82 -10.50 27.58
CA GLU A 909 12.32 -9.67 28.69
C GLU A 909 12.04 -8.21 28.27
N ARG A 910 12.57 -7.77 27.14
CA ARG A 910 12.52 -6.36 26.68
C ARG A 910 11.10 -5.81 26.45
N PRO A 911 10.15 -6.56 25.85
CA PRO A 911 8.78 -6.06 25.69
C PRO A 911 8.09 -5.81 27.03
N ARG A 912 8.30 -6.72 27.99
CA ARG A 912 7.76 -6.59 29.36
C ARG A 912 8.37 -5.36 30.05
N LEU A 913 9.69 -5.18 29.95
CA LEU A 913 10.41 -4.00 30.46
C LEU A 913 9.82 -2.69 29.93
N ALA A 914 9.63 -2.58 28.61
CA ALA A 914 9.15 -1.34 27.98
C ALA A 914 7.78 -0.92 28.51
N THR A 915 6.86 -1.88 28.63
CA THR A 915 5.53 -1.60 29.18
C THR A 915 5.58 -1.19 30.66
N ILE A 916 6.47 -1.77 31.47
CA ILE A 916 6.61 -1.41 32.89
C ILE A 916 7.16 0.02 33.03
N ILE A 917 8.18 0.39 32.25
CA ILE A 917 8.76 1.74 32.30
C ILE A 917 7.73 2.79 31.88
N ASP A 918 6.97 2.55 30.81
CA ASP A 918 5.96 3.49 30.35
C ASP A 918 4.84 3.69 31.38
N ASP A 919 4.37 2.62 32.02
CA ASP A 919 3.36 2.73 33.08
C ASP A 919 3.90 3.48 34.32
N LEU A 920 5.17 3.25 34.70
CA LEU A 920 5.82 3.99 35.79
C LEU A 920 5.99 5.48 35.47
N ARG A 921 6.32 5.82 34.23
CA ARG A 921 6.41 7.21 33.78
C ARG A 921 5.04 7.90 33.75
N LEU A 922 3.99 7.18 33.39
CA LEU A 922 2.62 7.67 33.48
C LEU A 922 2.21 7.92 34.94
N LEU A 923 2.60 7.04 35.86
CA LEU A 923 2.37 7.26 37.29
C LEU A 923 3.17 8.47 37.81
N TRP A 924 4.40 8.69 37.31
CA TRP A 924 5.22 9.86 37.63
C TRP A 924 4.60 11.18 37.16
N SER A 925 3.99 11.22 35.98
CA SER A 925 3.35 12.43 35.46
C SER A 925 2.11 12.86 36.25
N GLY A 926 1.52 11.94 37.04
CA GLY A 926 0.35 12.17 37.88
C GLY A 926 0.60 12.97 39.17
N ARG A 927 -0.09 12.56 40.25
CA ARG A 927 -0.11 13.26 41.55
C ARG A 927 1.26 13.24 42.25
N SER A 928 1.55 14.27 43.05
CA SER A 928 2.79 14.38 43.83
C SER A 928 3.08 13.14 44.71
N SER A 929 2.03 12.51 45.25
CA SER A 929 2.17 11.27 46.04
C SER A 929 2.74 10.09 45.24
N ALA A 930 2.44 10.00 43.94
CA ALA A 930 2.97 8.96 43.06
C ALA A 930 4.44 9.23 42.73
N ARG A 931 4.81 10.50 42.49
CA ARG A 931 6.21 10.92 42.33
C ARG A 931 7.05 10.59 43.55
N SER A 932 6.58 10.94 44.76
CA SER A 932 7.28 10.60 46.00
C SER A 932 7.40 9.10 46.26
N ALA A 933 6.49 8.28 45.73
CA ALA A 933 6.56 6.83 45.85
C ALA A 933 7.57 6.21 44.86
N ILE A 934 7.54 6.64 43.59
CA ILE A 934 8.50 6.20 42.58
C ILE A 934 9.91 6.70 42.92
N ARG A 935 10.05 7.93 43.39
CA ARG A 935 11.34 8.50 43.83
C ARG A 935 11.93 7.63 44.94
N PHE A 936 11.13 7.28 45.94
CA PHE A 936 11.55 6.34 46.98
C PHE A 936 11.99 4.98 46.41
N VAL A 937 11.27 4.41 45.44
CA VAL A 937 11.65 3.14 44.81
C VAL A 937 12.99 3.25 44.09
N ILE A 938 13.22 4.35 43.34
CA ILE A 938 14.48 4.63 42.65
C ILE A 938 15.61 4.79 43.68
N SER A 939 15.45 5.68 44.67
CA SER A 939 16.45 5.93 45.73
C SER A 939 16.77 4.66 46.49
N HIS A 940 15.76 3.92 46.96
CA HIS A 940 15.96 2.69 47.73
C HIS A 940 16.67 1.63 46.90
N TYR A 941 16.29 1.46 45.63
CA TYR A 941 16.99 0.52 44.76
C TYR A 941 18.44 0.94 44.52
N ILE A 942 18.66 2.23 44.23
CA ILE A 942 19.99 2.80 44.05
C ILE A 942 20.82 2.60 45.32
N GLU A 943 20.28 2.79 46.53
CA GLU A 943 20.99 2.70 47.81
C GLU A 943 21.22 1.27 48.33
N GLU A 944 20.32 0.32 48.06
CA GLU A 944 20.33 -1.00 48.74
C GLU A 944 20.66 -2.19 47.84
N THR A 945 20.95 -1.95 46.56
CA THR A 945 21.36 -3.00 45.61
C THR A 945 22.85 -3.34 45.76
N SER A 946 23.19 -4.63 45.74
CA SER A 946 24.58 -5.16 45.84
C SER A 946 25.01 -5.86 44.54
N SER A 947 26.24 -6.41 44.48
CA SER A 947 26.70 -7.27 43.37
C SER A 947 25.78 -8.47 43.10
N ASP A 948 25.18 -9.02 44.16
CA ASP A 948 24.09 -10.00 44.07
C ASP A 948 22.82 -9.38 43.47
N PRO A 949 22.12 -10.04 42.54
CA PRO A 949 20.85 -9.57 42.01
C PRO A 949 19.80 -9.30 43.12
N GLY A 950 19.09 -8.18 43.04
CA GLY A 950 18.01 -7.79 43.94
C GLY A 950 18.33 -6.64 44.91
N THR A 951 17.30 -6.13 45.57
CA THR A 951 17.39 -5.01 46.53
C THR A 951 17.07 -5.49 47.96
N LYS A 952 17.73 -4.92 48.97
CA LYS A 952 17.59 -5.33 50.38
C LYS A 952 16.64 -4.43 51.15
N PHE A 953 15.96 -5.01 52.13
CA PHE A 953 15.07 -4.33 53.06
C PHE A 953 15.35 -4.77 54.49
N TYR A 954 15.43 -3.79 55.38
CA TYR A 954 15.63 -3.99 56.83
C TYR A 954 14.37 -3.68 57.64
N LYS A 955 13.39 -2.99 57.04
CA LYS A 955 12.12 -2.61 57.67
C LYS A 955 10.93 -3.06 56.81
N LYS A 956 9.91 -3.65 57.44
CA LYS A 956 8.64 -4.05 56.79
C LYS A 956 7.98 -2.90 56.04
N ARG A 957 7.99 -1.71 56.64
CA ARG A 957 7.41 -0.49 56.06
C ARG A 957 7.99 -0.16 54.68
N ASP A 958 9.30 -0.29 54.53
CA ASP A 958 10.00 0.10 53.31
C ASP A 958 9.77 -0.93 52.19
N LEU A 959 9.73 -2.23 52.55
CA LEU A 959 9.32 -3.30 51.64
C LEU A 959 7.88 -3.10 51.13
N ASN A 960 6.94 -2.82 52.05
CA ASN A 960 5.54 -2.59 51.69
C ASN A 960 5.38 -1.35 50.81
N ARG A 961 6.12 -0.27 51.10
CA ARG A 961 6.14 0.94 50.26
C ARG A 961 6.66 0.64 48.85
N PHE A 962 7.69 -0.19 48.74
CA PHE A 962 8.26 -0.61 47.45
C PHE A 962 7.26 -1.45 46.64
N LEU A 963 6.69 -2.50 47.26
CA LEU A 963 5.73 -3.38 46.60
C LEU A 963 4.43 -2.67 46.21
N ARG A 964 4.00 -1.66 46.97
CA ARG A 964 2.79 -0.88 46.68
C ARG A 964 2.85 -0.21 45.30
N VAL A 965 4.01 0.29 44.87
CA VAL A 965 4.17 0.88 43.53
C VAL A 965 3.91 -0.16 42.44
N PHE A 966 4.50 -1.36 42.58
CA PHE A 966 4.32 -2.45 41.61
C PHE A 966 2.93 -3.12 41.70
N SER A 967 2.23 -3.01 42.83
CA SER A 967 0.85 -3.51 42.95
C SER A 967 -0.13 -2.77 42.03
N LEU A 968 0.13 -1.50 41.72
CA LEU A 968 -0.62 -0.73 40.70
C LEU A 968 -0.39 -1.27 39.29
N LEU A 969 0.70 -2.03 39.08
CA LEU A 969 1.11 -2.64 37.82
C LEU A 969 0.83 -4.17 37.81
N ARG A 970 -0.11 -4.66 38.61
CA ARG A 970 -0.42 -6.11 38.75
C ARG A 970 -0.71 -6.84 37.43
N HIS A 971 -1.14 -6.11 36.40
CA HIS A 971 -1.39 -6.64 35.05
C HIS A 971 -0.11 -6.86 34.22
N ARG A 972 1.03 -6.31 34.66
CA ARG A 972 2.37 -6.46 34.04
C ARG A 972 3.34 -7.25 34.92
N VAL A 973 3.22 -7.10 36.24
CA VAL A 973 4.04 -7.77 37.24
C VAL A 973 3.14 -8.56 38.18
N ALA A 974 3.00 -9.86 37.89
CA ALA A 974 2.26 -10.77 38.76
C ALA A 974 2.97 -10.94 40.10
N THR A 975 2.19 -11.16 41.16
CA THR A 975 2.71 -11.39 42.52
C THR A 975 3.69 -12.58 42.57
N SER A 976 3.46 -13.60 41.73
CA SER A 976 4.32 -14.77 41.57
C SER A 976 5.67 -14.49 40.90
N SER A 977 5.85 -13.32 40.27
CA SER A 977 7.14 -12.88 39.70
C SER A 977 8.12 -12.37 40.76
N TRP A 978 7.74 -12.33 42.03
CA TRP A 978 8.61 -11.88 43.11
C TRP A 978 9.21 -13.08 43.85
N ALA A 979 10.53 -13.08 43.98
CA ALA A 979 11.26 -13.98 44.86
C ALA A 979 11.85 -13.22 46.03
N PHE A 980 11.56 -13.70 47.24
CA PHE A 980 12.01 -13.14 48.50
C PHE A 980 13.05 -14.07 49.11
N GLN A 981 14.23 -13.55 49.40
CA GLN A 981 15.25 -14.27 50.17
C GLN A 981 15.39 -13.61 51.54
N ILE A 982 14.94 -14.27 52.60
CA ILE A 982 15.09 -13.78 53.97
C ILE A 982 16.36 -14.34 54.60
N THR A 983 17.19 -13.45 55.16
CA THR A 983 18.39 -13.82 55.92
C THR A 983 18.09 -13.68 57.41
N ILE A 984 18.23 -14.78 58.14
CA ILE A 984 17.93 -14.88 59.59
C ILE A 984 19.13 -15.47 60.36
N PRO A 985 19.22 -15.28 61.69
CA PRO A 985 20.23 -15.95 62.51
C PRO A 985 20.08 -17.49 62.50
N GLU A 986 21.18 -18.22 62.74
CA GLU A 986 21.20 -19.70 62.63
C GLU A 986 20.20 -20.42 63.55
N ASP A 987 20.02 -19.91 64.76
CA ASP A 987 19.17 -20.52 65.80
C ASP A 987 17.77 -19.87 65.93
N ALA A 988 17.39 -19.02 64.97
CA ALA A 988 16.16 -18.24 65.08
C ALA A 988 14.93 -19.00 64.56
N ASP A 989 13.78 -18.83 65.23
CA ASP A 989 12.50 -19.37 64.78
C ASP A 989 12.07 -18.75 63.46
N VAL A 990 12.02 -19.57 62.40
CA VAL A 990 11.62 -19.18 61.04
C VAL A 990 10.21 -18.58 61.03
N GLN A 991 9.28 -19.13 61.80
CA GLN A 991 7.86 -18.77 61.74
C GLN A 991 7.65 -17.32 62.15
N TYR A 992 8.29 -16.89 63.23
CA TYR A 992 8.31 -15.49 63.65
C TYR A 992 8.67 -14.51 62.53
N PHE A 993 9.68 -14.82 61.71
CA PHE A 993 10.08 -13.91 60.62
C PHE A 993 9.12 -13.96 59.44
N LEU A 994 8.55 -15.12 59.11
CA LEU A 994 7.53 -15.23 58.07
C LEU A 994 6.28 -14.43 58.45
N ASP A 995 5.85 -14.51 59.71
CA ASP A 995 4.71 -13.77 60.25
C ASP A 995 5.00 -12.27 60.36
N TYR A 996 6.22 -11.88 60.74
CA TYR A 996 6.58 -10.47 60.79
C TYR A 996 6.53 -9.82 59.39
N TRP A 997 7.13 -10.45 58.37
CA TRP A 997 7.26 -9.85 57.05
C TRP A 997 6.00 -9.95 56.17
N GLU A 998 5.09 -10.90 56.42
CA GLU A 998 3.83 -11.10 55.69
C GLU A 998 4.01 -11.15 54.16
N PHE A 999 4.74 -12.15 53.66
CA PHE A 999 4.94 -12.29 52.22
C PHE A 999 3.63 -12.61 51.48
N PRO A 1000 3.45 -12.16 50.22
CA PRO A 1000 2.27 -12.51 49.44
C PRO A 1000 2.16 -14.02 49.21
N SER A 1001 0.94 -14.57 49.30
CA SER A 1001 0.66 -16.02 49.29
C SER A 1001 1.14 -16.80 48.04
N GLN A 1002 1.42 -16.10 46.94
CA GLN A 1002 1.91 -16.71 45.68
C GLN A 1002 3.40 -16.44 45.40
N ALA A 1003 4.12 -15.80 46.32
CA ALA A 1003 5.51 -15.44 46.12
C ALA A 1003 6.48 -16.54 46.56
N LYS A 1004 7.61 -16.67 45.87
CA LYS A 1004 8.64 -17.65 46.23
C LYS A 1004 9.50 -17.11 47.37
N VAL A 1005 9.44 -17.73 48.55
CA VAL A 1005 10.25 -17.34 49.71
C VAL A 1005 11.38 -18.36 49.92
N THR A 1006 12.62 -17.90 50.12
CA THR A 1006 13.79 -18.74 50.40
C THR A 1006 14.49 -18.23 51.66
N ILE A 1007 14.85 -19.13 52.55
CA ILE A 1007 15.49 -18.79 53.83
C ILE A 1007 16.99 -19.03 53.74
N LYS A 1008 17.78 -18.07 54.20
CA LYS A 1008 19.23 -18.16 54.32
C LYS A 1008 19.63 -17.94 55.78
N ARG A 1009 20.28 -18.91 56.40
CA ARG A 1009 20.80 -18.79 57.77
C ARG A 1009 22.22 -18.22 57.76
N ARG A 1010 22.53 -17.33 58.71
CA ARG A 1010 23.88 -16.78 58.91
C ARG A 1010 24.21 -16.62 60.40
N PRO A 1011 25.46 -16.87 60.81
CA PRO A 1011 25.83 -16.95 62.22
C PRO A 1011 25.78 -15.60 62.96
N VAL A 1012 25.79 -14.45 62.27
CA VAL A 1012 25.76 -13.12 62.93
C VAL A 1012 25.02 -12.06 62.09
N LEU A 1013 24.00 -11.42 62.69
CA LEU A 1013 23.36 -10.17 62.22
C LEU A 1013 23.47 -9.11 63.34
N THR A 1014 24.68 -8.60 63.62
CA THR A 1014 25.05 -7.84 64.84
C THR A 1014 24.51 -6.41 64.97
N GLN A 1015 23.62 -5.95 64.08
CA GLN A 1015 23.07 -4.59 64.16
C GLN A 1015 21.63 -4.58 64.69
N ALA A 1016 21.31 -3.65 65.60
CA ALA A 1016 19.96 -3.46 66.15
C ALA A 1016 18.89 -3.24 65.06
N SER A 1017 19.29 -2.68 63.90
CA SER A 1017 18.45 -2.50 62.72
C SER A 1017 18.05 -3.80 62.01
N ASN A 1018 18.71 -4.93 62.31
CA ASN A 1018 18.51 -6.23 61.66
C ASN A 1018 17.80 -7.23 62.58
N LYS A 1019 17.21 -6.77 63.69
CA LYS A 1019 16.48 -7.59 64.68
C LYS A 1019 15.41 -8.48 64.06
N HIS A 1020 14.80 -8.03 62.96
CA HIS A 1020 13.76 -8.77 62.24
C HIS A 1020 14.27 -9.44 60.95
N GLY A 1021 15.57 -9.71 60.86
CA GLY A 1021 16.18 -10.30 59.66
C GLY A 1021 16.25 -9.31 58.50
N VAL A 1022 16.85 -9.75 57.39
CA VAL A 1022 17.03 -8.92 56.18
C VAL A 1022 16.37 -9.61 55.01
N VAL A 1023 15.46 -8.91 54.33
CA VAL A 1023 14.77 -9.43 53.14
C VAL A 1023 15.45 -8.90 51.89
N ARG A 1024 15.77 -9.79 50.96
CA ARG A 1024 16.23 -9.44 49.62
C ARG A 1024 15.14 -9.77 48.62
N LEU A 1025 14.71 -8.77 47.86
CA LEU A 1025 13.69 -8.88 46.83
C LEU A 1025 14.33 -8.99 45.44
N ARG A 1026 13.88 -9.98 44.67
CA ARG A 1026 14.27 -10.19 43.27
C ARG A 1026 13.03 -10.32 42.40
N LEU A 1027 13.14 -9.83 41.18
CA LEU A 1027 12.18 -10.11 40.13
C LEU A 1027 12.64 -11.39 39.40
N THR A 1028 11.74 -12.34 39.20
CA THR A 1028 12.00 -13.58 38.48
C THR A 1028 11.40 -13.55 37.08
N ARG A 1029 12.03 -14.30 36.18
CA ARG A 1029 11.49 -14.53 34.84
C ARG A 1029 10.29 -15.47 34.92
N THR A 1030 9.32 -15.23 34.04
CA THR A 1030 8.06 -16.00 33.99
C THR A 1030 8.20 -17.36 33.30
N ASP A 1031 9.26 -17.55 32.52
CA ASP A 1031 9.53 -18.76 31.72
C ASP A 1031 10.30 -19.83 32.51
N ASN A 1032 11.38 -19.44 33.21
CA ASN A 1032 12.30 -20.38 33.84
C ASN A 1032 12.52 -20.13 35.36
N GLY A 1033 11.93 -19.08 35.93
CA GLY A 1033 12.05 -18.75 37.35
C GLY A 1033 13.41 -18.22 37.79
N GLU A 1034 14.35 -17.98 36.86
CA GLU A 1034 15.64 -17.36 37.14
C GLU A 1034 15.50 -15.87 37.48
N THR A 1035 16.59 -15.24 37.95
CA THR A 1035 16.56 -13.81 38.29
C THR A 1035 16.57 -12.93 37.03
N SER A 1036 15.57 -12.08 36.93
CA SER A 1036 15.42 -11.10 35.85
C SER A 1036 16.42 -9.95 35.96
N LYS A 1037 16.94 -9.49 34.81
CA LYS A 1037 17.79 -8.28 34.72
C LYS A 1037 16.97 -6.99 34.57
N ILE A 1038 15.65 -7.07 34.48
CA ILE A 1038 14.75 -5.92 34.28
C ILE A 1038 15.02 -4.81 35.29
N MET A 1039 15.08 -5.08 36.60
CA MET A 1039 15.28 -4.03 37.61
C MET A 1039 16.65 -3.33 37.49
N ARG A 1040 17.70 -4.07 37.07
CA ARG A 1040 19.04 -3.51 36.88
C ARG A 1040 19.12 -2.51 35.74
N TYR A 1041 18.31 -2.71 34.69
CA TYR A 1041 18.19 -1.75 33.60
C TYR A 1041 17.20 -0.63 33.93
N MET A 1042 16.03 -1.00 34.46
CA MET A 1042 14.87 -0.13 34.64
C MET A 1042 15.15 1.02 35.60
N MET A 1043 15.76 0.75 36.76
CA MET A 1043 15.91 1.76 37.81
C MET A 1043 16.88 2.89 37.41
N PRO A 1044 18.09 2.60 36.88
CA PRO A 1044 18.95 3.65 36.35
C PRO A 1044 18.32 4.42 35.18
N MET A 1045 17.65 3.73 34.26
CA MET A 1045 16.99 4.41 33.13
C MET A 1045 15.84 5.30 33.58
N LEU A 1046 15.03 4.88 34.58
CA LEU A 1046 14.01 5.72 35.17
C LEU A 1046 14.64 6.95 35.83
N ALA A 1047 15.71 6.77 36.60
CA ALA A 1047 16.44 7.89 37.23
C ALA A 1047 16.86 8.92 36.17
N ILE A 1048 17.47 8.46 35.08
CA ILE A 1048 17.89 9.32 33.96
C ILE A 1048 16.72 10.07 33.34
N MET A 1049 15.60 9.39 33.13
CA MET A 1049 14.47 9.94 32.38
C MET A 1049 13.56 10.87 33.19
N VAL A 1050 13.41 10.65 34.50
CA VAL A 1050 12.35 11.28 35.30
C VAL A 1050 12.83 12.23 36.39
N LEU A 1051 14.05 12.04 36.93
CA LEU A 1051 14.60 12.92 37.97
C LEU A 1051 15.14 14.21 37.34
N GLU A 1052 15.06 15.33 38.05
CA GLU A 1052 15.77 16.55 37.66
C GLU A 1052 17.27 16.40 37.88
N ASN A 1053 18.09 17.18 37.16
CA ASN A 1053 19.54 17.10 37.31
C ASN A 1053 19.96 17.34 38.76
N ASP A 1054 19.34 18.29 39.45
CA ASP A 1054 19.66 18.66 40.83
C ASP A 1054 18.82 17.89 41.86
N ASP A 1055 18.33 16.70 41.49
CA ASP A 1055 17.57 15.86 42.39
C ASP A 1055 18.50 15.22 43.43
N PRO A 1056 18.26 15.39 44.75
CA PRO A 1056 19.09 14.81 45.83
C PRO A 1056 19.34 13.30 45.78
N VAL A 1057 18.68 12.57 44.90
CA VAL A 1057 18.91 11.12 44.69
C VAL A 1057 20.11 10.86 43.77
N LEU A 1058 20.51 11.86 42.99
CA LEU A 1058 21.64 11.83 42.05
C LEU A 1058 22.90 12.52 42.61
N GLU A 1059 22.81 13.05 43.83
CA GLU A 1059 23.92 13.55 44.66
C GLU A 1059 24.30 12.47 45.68
#